data_AF-A0A2K3E3B8-F1
#
_entry.id   AF-A0A2K3E3B8-F1
#
_cell.length_a   1.000
_cell.length_b   1.000
_cell.length_c   1.000
_cell.angle_alpha   90.00
_cell.angle_beta   90.00
_cell.angle_gamma   90.00
#
_symmetry.space_group_name_H-M   'P 1'
#
loop_
_entity.id
_entity.type
_entity.pdbx_description
1 polymer ?
#
loop_
_entity_poly.entity_id
_entity_poly.type
_entity_poly.pdbx_seq_one_letter_code
_entity_poly.pdbx_strand_id
1 'polypeptide(L)'
;MKFAKRLASEAARRNAFADAYFDYRAAKKAIKEDCTNGDVAGSNFQKLLQSELRKVSHFYSQKADHVEATLATLRSNNGTSTVAQLTGLRAEIKELIKYVALNYLAVVKAIKKRNRHLKEAFGASASISLQALDMLGHEVFFTSPRLASLATQADVLVSGLASTSQPAAVLEEYQCPICLDTLHNPVVLTCAHRFCWGCLVAHVTAVRDQQSPLAAQQQQQIKDETLSSSLQLLERIAAAAEDSESSTAAPRFYGCPVCRKPQLLDVDSLSVDPFLSTFIESLKVLSVNGGVADAAIALAASAASATTTVTLSPVEAATAATANAVAALQLQLMSATPQQQPPIAPAHCSSSCSAHCQHQQIATAEQACVLTPPTLSRAPSPPAQPRPTWGIIPQQRPEHAGKLCVLLDLDGTLVSSYTPRRAPRLPSYVRTHVVGMGSKLNPAGVFVVERPGLTEFLEELATFAEVIIFTAGLEDYAKPIIDAIDPSNRLFAHRIYREGTLRTDYYQCVKDMARLNRDLRRTVLVDDTPLAFLHQPDNGVPVLGFRGDPDDRLLLEAVLPLMQVLAKEGDVRHTLQRRFDMTTWFRRNNFPITDIMTAAREAARREQALHLGALLRGPSSGCPTPPDRTASGNFNRTSSESYAAEGGLSPDTAAMAQSVPPRPAYTFTTPRAASPSKRFVVLTDFDKTLTDCDAGEAVVEQLAPELLPMLIGLDPRQSYVPITNTILSEIQRRGVSRDQLLTTLQQLGAEIPLATTEMLRMMHGAGIDVRILSDANSVFINHMLAGAKASGYVSDVVTNPAGFERVDQGSSAEAASSSAALQRLAGHRLVVAPHFRGSEPGVVLPACGAGACGAACESDHSHCGHGCARCPGNLCKGLEVQRLQHSNRYAHIIYCGDGANDVCAALALGANDVLLARAGHPLAAYVAEAQSNPALPQVSAQVAFWSTHEELLACVRQIVDV
;
A
#
# COMPACT_ATOMS: atom_id res chain seq x y z
N MET A 1 21.67 -21.39 -15.17
CA MET A 1 21.66 -21.05 -16.62
C MET A 1 20.58 -20.02 -17.03
N LYS A 2 19.50 -19.79 -16.26
CA LYS A 2 18.34 -18.98 -16.69
C LYS A 2 18.64 -17.50 -17.01
N PHE A 3 19.46 -16.80 -16.22
CA PHE A 3 19.73 -15.36 -16.43
C PHE A 3 20.51 -15.04 -17.72
N ALA A 4 21.54 -15.83 -18.06
CA ALA A 4 22.32 -15.62 -19.29
C ALA A 4 21.49 -15.88 -20.56
N LYS A 5 20.57 -16.86 -20.50
CA LYS A 5 19.60 -17.12 -21.57
C LYS A 5 18.57 -15.99 -21.68
N ARG A 6 18.11 -15.46 -20.54
CA ARG A 6 17.18 -14.31 -20.50
C ARG A 6 17.82 -13.05 -21.07
N LEU A 7 19.03 -12.69 -20.67
CA LEU A 7 19.74 -11.50 -21.20
C LEU A 7 19.99 -11.63 -22.71
N ALA A 8 20.44 -12.80 -23.17
CA ALA A 8 20.62 -13.07 -24.60
C ALA A 8 19.31 -13.08 -25.40
N SER A 9 18.22 -13.60 -24.83
CA SER A 9 16.89 -13.56 -25.46
C SER A 9 16.35 -12.13 -25.54
N GLU A 10 16.65 -11.31 -24.53
CA GLU A 10 16.23 -9.91 -24.47
C GLU A 10 17.00 -9.04 -25.46
N ALA A 11 18.29 -9.35 -25.66
CA ALA A 11 19.13 -8.79 -26.71
C ALA A 11 18.66 -9.22 -28.11
N ALA A 12 18.34 -10.52 -28.30
CA ALA A 12 17.90 -11.07 -29.60
C ALA A 12 16.50 -10.61 -30.03
N ARG A 13 15.57 -10.36 -29.09
CA ARG A 13 14.22 -9.86 -29.41
C ARG A 13 14.25 -8.46 -30.05
N ARG A 14 15.36 -7.73 -29.91
CA ARG A 14 15.49 -6.33 -30.32
C ARG A 14 16.62 -6.19 -31.33
N ASN A 15 16.39 -6.60 -32.58
CA ASN A 15 17.39 -6.67 -33.67
C ASN A 15 18.44 -5.53 -33.71
N ALA A 16 18.12 -4.30 -33.30
CA ALA A 16 19.07 -3.17 -33.24
C ALA A 16 20.04 -3.14 -32.03
N PHE A 17 19.88 -4.01 -31.03
CA PHE A 17 20.58 -3.96 -29.73
C PHE A 17 21.28 -5.27 -29.34
N ALA A 18 21.35 -6.25 -30.24
CA ALA A 18 21.81 -7.60 -29.92
C ALA A 18 23.24 -7.63 -29.35
N ASP A 19 24.14 -6.79 -29.87
CA ASP A 19 25.56 -6.76 -29.49
C ASP A 19 25.89 -5.75 -28.38
N ALA A 20 24.90 -4.97 -27.93
CA ALA A 20 25.09 -3.86 -27.01
C ALA A 20 25.04 -4.26 -25.53
N TYR A 21 24.64 -5.49 -25.19
CA TYR A 21 24.52 -5.94 -23.81
C TYR A 21 25.82 -6.53 -23.24
N PHE A 22 25.97 -6.44 -21.93
CA PHE A 22 27.03 -7.09 -21.17
C PHE A 22 27.02 -8.61 -21.40
N ASP A 23 28.12 -9.14 -21.93
CA ASP A 23 28.27 -10.56 -22.22
C ASP A 23 28.58 -11.35 -20.94
N TYR A 24 27.49 -11.68 -20.24
CA TYR A 24 27.54 -12.50 -19.05
C TYR A 24 28.01 -13.95 -19.30
N ARG A 25 28.03 -14.43 -20.56
CA ARG A 25 28.57 -15.76 -20.89
C ARG A 25 30.10 -15.67 -21.02
N ALA A 26 30.62 -14.70 -21.75
CA ALA A 26 32.06 -14.43 -21.81
C ALA A 26 32.62 -14.18 -20.41
N ALA A 27 31.91 -13.41 -19.57
CA ALA A 27 32.32 -13.16 -18.18
C ALA A 27 32.49 -14.45 -17.36
N LYS A 28 31.63 -15.45 -17.58
CA LYS A 28 31.77 -16.75 -16.91
C LYS A 28 32.94 -17.56 -17.46
N LYS A 29 33.20 -17.45 -18.76
CA LYS A 29 34.31 -18.14 -19.41
C LYS A 29 35.63 -17.57 -18.87
N ALA A 30 35.77 -16.25 -18.82
CA ALA A 30 36.92 -15.56 -18.24
C ALA A 30 37.16 -15.94 -16.76
N ILE A 31 36.11 -15.96 -15.91
CA ILE A 31 36.25 -16.42 -14.52
C ILE A 31 36.76 -17.87 -14.44
N LYS A 32 36.30 -18.74 -15.33
CA LYS A 32 36.72 -20.15 -15.35
C LYS A 32 38.19 -20.27 -15.79
N GLU A 33 38.60 -19.49 -16.79
CA GLU A 33 39.99 -19.42 -17.26
C GLU A 33 40.92 -18.91 -16.17
N ASP A 34 40.54 -17.83 -15.47
CA ASP A 34 41.31 -17.30 -14.32
C ASP A 34 41.53 -18.37 -13.24
N CYS A 35 40.46 -19.12 -12.89
CA CYS A 35 40.57 -20.21 -11.92
C CYS A 35 41.45 -21.36 -12.42
N THR A 36 41.36 -21.70 -13.72
CA THR A 36 42.10 -22.83 -14.31
C THR A 36 43.58 -22.52 -14.47
N ASN A 37 43.91 -21.27 -14.79
CA ASN A 37 45.27 -20.80 -15.01
C ASN A 37 46.00 -20.38 -13.73
N GLY A 38 45.37 -20.50 -12.57
CA GLY A 38 45.96 -20.06 -11.30
C GLY A 38 46.07 -18.54 -11.13
N ASP A 39 45.31 -17.75 -11.90
CA ASP A 39 45.36 -16.29 -11.84
C ASP A 39 44.55 -15.76 -10.65
N VAL A 40 45.23 -15.56 -9.53
CA VAL A 40 44.67 -15.04 -8.28
C VAL A 40 44.16 -13.60 -8.39
N ALA A 41 44.64 -12.82 -9.37
CA ALA A 41 44.18 -11.46 -9.63
C ALA A 41 42.88 -11.45 -10.45
N GLY A 42 42.60 -12.50 -11.22
CA GLY A 42 41.45 -12.58 -12.10
C GLY A 42 41.57 -11.62 -13.29
N SER A 43 42.75 -11.59 -13.91
CA SER A 43 43.12 -10.59 -14.91
C SER A 43 42.29 -10.71 -16.19
N ASN A 44 41.88 -11.92 -16.58
CA ASN A 44 41.04 -12.10 -17.78
C ASN A 44 39.62 -11.57 -17.53
N PHE A 45 39.04 -11.85 -16.36
CA PHE A 45 37.76 -11.26 -15.98
C PHE A 45 37.84 -9.74 -15.91
N GLN A 46 38.89 -9.17 -15.33
CA GLN A 46 39.04 -7.72 -15.21
C GLN A 46 39.16 -7.02 -16.57
N LYS A 47 39.98 -7.56 -17.49
CA LYS A 47 40.10 -7.06 -18.87
C LYS A 47 38.76 -7.10 -19.60
N LEU A 48 38.03 -8.21 -19.49
CA LEU A 48 36.72 -8.36 -20.11
C LEU A 48 35.67 -7.43 -19.48
N LEU A 49 35.68 -7.29 -18.16
CA LEU A 49 34.77 -6.38 -17.45
C LEU A 49 34.96 -4.96 -17.97
N GLN A 50 36.21 -4.48 -18.09
CA GLN A 50 36.50 -3.15 -18.62
C GLN A 50 36.14 -2.99 -20.11
N SER A 51 36.31 -4.01 -20.95
CA SER A 51 35.89 -3.92 -22.36
C SER A 51 34.37 -3.89 -22.48
N GLU A 52 33.66 -4.70 -21.70
CA GLU A 52 32.21 -4.79 -21.73
C GLU A 52 31.52 -3.56 -21.13
N LEU A 53 32.06 -3.01 -20.04
CA LEU A 53 31.57 -1.75 -19.47
C LEU A 53 31.73 -0.59 -20.45
N ARG A 54 32.90 -0.45 -21.09
CA ARG A 54 33.10 0.54 -22.17
C ARG A 54 32.13 0.38 -23.32
N LYS A 55 31.90 -0.86 -23.77
CA LYS A 55 30.92 -1.16 -24.83
C LYS A 55 29.51 -0.70 -24.43
N VAL A 56 29.08 -1.04 -23.22
CA VAL A 56 27.75 -0.71 -22.71
C VAL A 56 27.57 0.80 -22.53
N SER A 57 28.58 1.47 -21.97
CA SER A 57 28.65 2.93 -21.80
C SER A 57 28.63 3.66 -23.15
N HIS A 58 29.41 3.20 -24.12
CA HIS A 58 29.46 3.81 -25.46
C HIS A 58 28.10 3.74 -26.17
N PHE A 59 27.47 2.57 -26.15
CA PHE A 59 26.15 2.40 -26.75
C PHE A 59 25.08 3.26 -26.04
N TYR A 60 25.12 3.33 -24.72
CA TYR A 60 24.22 4.22 -23.96
C TYR A 60 24.38 5.67 -24.38
N SER A 61 25.63 6.18 -24.46
CA SER A 61 25.89 7.56 -24.85
C SER A 61 25.38 7.87 -26.25
N GLN A 62 25.68 7.03 -27.24
CA GLN A 62 25.16 7.21 -28.61
C GLN A 62 23.63 7.30 -28.66
N LYS A 63 22.96 6.49 -27.84
CA LYS A 63 21.50 6.47 -27.79
C LYS A 63 20.91 7.65 -27.03
N ALA A 64 21.55 8.07 -25.95
CA ALA A 64 21.18 9.30 -25.25
C ALA A 64 21.31 10.51 -26.20
N ASP A 65 22.41 10.60 -26.96
CA ASP A 65 22.63 11.66 -27.95
C ASP A 65 21.57 11.63 -29.07
N HIS A 66 21.19 10.44 -29.54
CA HIS A 66 20.11 10.29 -30.53
C HIS A 66 18.75 10.74 -30.00
N VAL A 67 18.39 10.34 -28.78
CA VAL A 67 17.14 10.73 -28.13
C VAL A 67 17.11 12.25 -27.93
N GLU A 68 18.23 12.83 -27.50
CA GLU A 68 18.38 14.26 -27.30
C GLU A 68 18.24 15.05 -28.61
N ALA A 69 18.91 14.62 -29.69
CA ALA A 69 18.77 15.24 -31.01
C ALA A 69 17.35 15.13 -31.58
N THR A 70 16.70 13.97 -31.37
CA THR A 70 15.30 13.75 -31.78
C THR A 70 14.37 14.67 -31.00
N LEU A 71 14.56 14.78 -29.68
CA LEU A 71 13.77 15.67 -28.83
C LEU A 71 13.98 17.14 -29.21
N ALA A 72 15.21 17.56 -29.52
CA ALA A 72 15.51 18.90 -30.01
C ALA A 72 14.80 19.21 -31.34
N THR A 73 14.82 18.26 -32.28
CA THR A 73 14.11 18.40 -33.56
C THR A 73 12.60 18.52 -33.37
N LEU A 74 12.02 17.73 -32.47
CA LEU A 74 10.59 17.80 -32.13
C LEU A 74 10.21 19.11 -31.42
N ARG A 75 11.15 19.80 -30.76
CA ARG A 75 10.94 21.12 -30.16
C ARG A 75 10.92 22.24 -31.21
N SER A 76 11.80 22.18 -32.20
CA SER A 76 11.93 23.23 -33.22
C SER A 76 10.81 23.22 -34.28
N ASN A 77 10.05 22.13 -34.39
CA ASN A 77 8.93 22.04 -35.33
C ASN A 77 7.66 22.67 -34.73
N ASN A 78 7.50 23.99 -34.93
CA ASN A 78 6.35 24.84 -34.53
C ASN A 78 4.96 24.17 -34.66
N GLY A 79 4.56 23.34 -33.68
CA GLY A 79 3.22 22.78 -33.55
C GLY A 79 2.84 21.61 -34.47
N THR A 80 3.77 21.02 -35.24
CA THR A 80 3.48 19.80 -36.05
C THR A 80 3.99 18.50 -35.44
N SER A 81 4.69 18.57 -34.30
CA SER A 81 5.10 17.38 -33.54
C SER A 81 3.87 16.60 -33.10
N THR A 82 3.65 15.44 -33.72
CA THR A 82 2.49 14.60 -33.42
C THR A 82 2.67 13.91 -32.07
N VAL A 83 1.60 13.77 -31.29
CA VAL A 83 1.57 12.96 -30.05
C VAL A 83 2.14 11.55 -30.29
N ALA A 84 2.00 11.02 -31.51
CA ALA A 84 2.59 9.76 -31.96
C ALA A 84 4.12 9.75 -31.96
N GLN A 85 4.79 10.82 -32.42
CA GLN A 85 6.26 10.93 -32.42
C GLN A 85 6.81 11.00 -30.99
N LEU A 86 6.19 11.79 -30.11
CA LEU A 86 6.55 11.85 -28.69
C LEU A 86 6.30 10.51 -27.98
N THR A 87 5.20 9.82 -28.32
CA THR A 87 4.92 8.49 -27.78
C THR A 87 5.95 7.45 -28.23
N GLY A 88 6.40 7.52 -29.50
CA GLY A 88 7.50 6.71 -30.02
C GLY A 88 8.81 6.95 -29.28
N LEU A 89 9.17 8.22 -29.05
CA LEU A 89 10.38 8.60 -28.29
C LEU A 89 10.31 8.12 -26.83
N ARG A 90 9.14 8.24 -26.18
CA ARG A 90 8.91 7.69 -24.82
C ARG A 90 9.09 6.18 -24.77
N ALA A 91 8.66 5.46 -25.81
CA ALA A 91 8.87 4.02 -25.91
C ALA A 91 10.37 3.69 -26.04
N GLU A 92 11.12 4.43 -26.85
CA GLU A 92 12.57 4.26 -26.98
C GLU A 92 13.30 4.53 -25.64
N ILE A 93 12.96 5.62 -24.95
CA ILE A 93 13.52 5.94 -23.63
C ILE A 93 13.25 4.83 -22.61
N LYS A 94 12.03 4.27 -22.58
CA LYS A 94 11.68 3.13 -21.70
C LYS A 94 12.54 1.90 -21.99
N GLU A 95 12.86 1.63 -23.26
CA GLU A 95 13.74 0.52 -23.62
C GLU A 95 15.20 0.78 -23.19
N LEU A 96 15.69 2.02 -23.26
CA LEU A 96 17.01 2.39 -22.75
C LEU A 96 17.10 2.30 -21.21
N ILE A 97 16.03 2.62 -20.48
CA ILE A 97 15.97 2.41 -19.02
C ILE A 97 16.08 0.92 -18.67
N LYS A 98 15.39 0.05 -19.42
CA LYS A 98 15.51 -1.42 -19.26
C LYS A 98 16.93 -1.90 -19.55
N TYR A 99 17.57 -1.34 -20.58
CA TYR A 99 18.97 -1.62 -20.92
C TYR A 99 19.91 -1.31 -19.76
N VAL A 100 19.80 -0.12 -19.14
CA VAL A 100 20.62 0.26 -17.97
C VAL A 100 20.42 -0.72 -16.82
N ALA A 101 19.17 -1.06 -16.49
CA ALA A 101 18.85 -1.97 -15.39
C ALA A 101 19.37 -3.39 -15.61
N LEU A 102 19.27 -3.92 -16.83
CA LEU A 102 19.73 -5.26 -17.18
C LEU A 102 21.26 -5.37 -17.15
N ASN A 103 21.97 -4.35 -17.67
CA ASN A 103 23.42 -4.29 -17.63
C ASN A 103 23.97 -4.12 -16.21
N TYR A 104 23.35 -3.25 -15.40
CA TYR A 104 23.63 -3.16 -13.95
C TYR A 104 23.54 -4.53 -13.27
N LEU A 105 22.43 -5.24 -13.48
CA LEU A 105 22.21 -6.55 -12.86
C LEU A 105 23.20 -7.61 -13.36
N ALA A 106 23.61 -7.53 -14.63
CA ALA A 106 24.61 -8.42 -15.20
C ALA A 106 25.99 -8.21 -14.57
N VAL A 107 26.42 -6.95 -14.41
CA VAL A 107 27.70 -6.58 -13.77
C VAL A 107 27.73 -7.01 -12.30
N VAL A 108 26.68 -6.71 -11.52
CA VAL A 108 26.59 -7.13 -10.11
C VAL A 108 26.68 -8.65 -9.98
N LYS A 109 25.98 -9.39 -10.85
CA LYS A 109 26.03 -10.86 -10.85
C LYS A 109 27.38 -11.42 -11.31
N ALA A 110 28.07 -10.72 -12.21
CA ALA A 110 29.39 -11.12 -12.70
C ALA A 110 30.43 -10.95 -11.60
N ILE A 111 30.47 -9.79 -10.95
CA ILE A 111 31.39 -9.47 -9.84
C ILE A 111 31.15 -10.38 -8.64
N LYS A 112 29.89 -10.56 -8.20
CA LYS A 112 29.57 -11.51 -7.13
C LYS A 112 30.02 -12.94 -7.46
N LYS A 113 29.87 -13.35 -8.71
CA LYS A 113 30.32 -14.67 -9.15
C LYS A 113 31.85 -14.76 -9.13
N ARG A 114 32.57 -13.76 -9.65
CA ARG A 114 34.04 -13.71 -9.61
C ARG A 114 34.56 -13.80 -8.18
N ASN A 115 34.07 -12.96 -7.28
CA ASN A 115 34.54 -12.95 -5.89
C ASN A 115 34.31 -14.29 -5.19
N ARG A 116 33.17 -14.95 -5.46
CA ARG A 116 32.90 -16.28 -4.92
C ARG A 116 33.86 -17.34 -5.48
N HIS A 117 34.01 -17.40 -6.80
CA HIS A 117 34.81 -18.45 -7.45
C HIS A 117 36.31 -18.33 -7.17
N LEU A 118 36.86 -17.11 -7.11
CA LEU A 118 38.27 -16.92 -6.75
C LEU A 118 38.53 -17.21 -5.28
N LYS A 119 37.58 -16.85 -4.38
CA LYS A 119 37.66 -17.23 -2.96
C LYS A 119 37.61 -18.74 -2.78
N GLU A 120 36.79 -19.44 -3.55
CA GLU A 120 36.72 -20.91 -3.56
C GLU A 120 38.00 -21.55 -4.11
N ALA A 121 38.61 -20.98 -5.14
CA ALA A 121 39.81 -21.54 -5.78
C ALA A 121 41.11 -21.23 -5.02
N PHE A 122 41.24 -20.06 -4.40
CA PHE A 122 42.51 -19.55 -3.87
C PHE A 122 42.47 -19.08 -2.41
N GLY A 123 41.32 -19.19 -1.73
CA GLY A 123 41.21 -18.87 -0.30
C GLY A 123 41.60 -17.43 0.06
N ALA A 124 42.44 -17.26 1.07
CA ALA A 124 42.94 -15.95 1.52
C ALA A 124 43.94 -15.28 0.54
N SER A 125 44.47 -16.05 -0.42
CA SER A 125 45.39 -15.56 -1.45
C SER A 125 44.66 -14.97 -2.68
N ALA A 126 43.33 -15.09 -2.76
CA ALA A 126 42.53 -14.43 -3.79
C ALA A 126 42.58 -12.90 -3.61
N SER A 127 42.65 -12.14 -4.72
CA SER A 127 42.70 -10.68 -4.66
C SER A 127 41.55 -10.05 -3.84
N ILE A 128 41.74 -8.78 -3.47
CA ILE A 128 40.72 -7.91 -2.83
C ILE A 128 39.35 -8.09 -3.49
N SER A 129 38.32 -8.28 -2.67
CA SER A 129 36.93 -8.42 -3.10
C SER A 129 36.50 -7.16 -3.84
N LEU A 130 36.21 -7.28 -5.14
CA LEU A 130 35.71 -6.17 -5.95
C LEU A 130 34.30 -5.79 -5.48
N GLN A 131 34.03 -4.50 -5.30
CA GLN A 131 32.68 -4.01 -5.10
C GLN A 131 32.08 -3.58 -6.44
N ALA A 132 30.83 -3.97 -6.69
CA ALA A 132 30.18 -3.68 -7.96
C ALA A 132 29.88 -2.18 -8.13
N LEU A 133 29.56 -1.47 -7.04
CA LEU A 133 29.24 -0.06 -7.08
C LEU A 133 30.47 0.80 -7.38
N ASP A 134 31.65 0.45 -6.87
CA ASP A 134 32.90 1.15 -7.18
C ASP A 134 33.19 1.08 -8.69
N MET A 135 33.01 -0.10 -9.31
CA MET A 135 33.20 -0.27 -10.75
C MET A 135 32.15 0.48 -11.57
N LEU A 136 30.88 0.41 -11.13
CA LEU A 136 29.78 1.08 -11.82
C LEU A 136 29.79 2.61 -11.64
N GLY A 137 30.40 3.12 -10.57
CA GLY A 137 30.50 4.56 -10.28
C GLY A 137 31.33 5.36 -11.27
N HIS A 138 32.11 4.68 -12.12
CA HIS A 138 32.86 5.30 -13.21
C HIS A 138 32.14 5.17 -14.57
N GLU A 139 30.98 4.52 -14.63
CA GLU A 139 30.32 4.17 -15.88
C GLU A 139 29.12 5.07 -16.17
N VAL A 140 29.19 5.78 -17.30
CA VAL A 140 28.20 6.79 -17.72
C VAL A 140 26.79 6.20 -17.85
N PHE A 141 26.64 4.96 -18.34
CA PHE A 141 25.31 4.34 -18.46
C PHE A 141 24.61 4.13 -17.10
N PHE A 142 25.35 4.14 -16.00
CA PHE A 142 24.83 3.92 -14.66
C PHE A 142 24.68 5.21 -13.86
N THR A 143 25.66 6.13 -13.98
CA THR A 143 25.71 7.35 -13.18
C THR A 143 25.01 8.54 -13.83
N SER A 144 24.85 8.54 -15.15
CA SER A 144 24.29 9.69 -15.86
C SER A 144 22.78 9.85 -15.66
N PRO A 145 22.29 11.01 -15.19
CA PRO A 145 20.85 11.30 -15.13
C PRO A 145 20.27 11.71 -16.48
N ARG A 146 21.08 11.82 -17.55
CA ARG A 146 20.68 12.35 -18.88
C ARG A 146 19.40 11.70 -19.41
N LEU A 147 19.32 10.37 -19.41
CA LEU A 147 18.14 9.67 -19.92
C LEU A 147 16.88 9.93 -19.07
N ALA A 148 17.02 10.09 -17.76
CA ALA A 148 15.92 10.40 -16.86
C ALA A 148 15.43 11.85 -17.03
N SER A 149 16.34 12.78 -17.28
CA SER A 149 16.00 14.16 -17.66
C SER A 149 15.29 14.18 -19.03
N LEU A 150 15.82 13.50 -20.05
CA LEU A 150 15.17 13.41 -21.37
C LEU A 150 13.77 12.77 -21.29
N ALA A 151 13.59 11.75 -20.44
CA ALA A 151 12.27 11.17 -20.14
C ALA A 151 11.31 12.21 -19.58
N THR A 152 11.77 12.97 -18.58
CA THR A 152 11.01 14.04 -17.94
C THR A 152 10.65 15.15 -18.93
N GLN A 153 11.58 15.55 -19.79
CA GLN A 153 11.34 16.54 -20.82
C GLN A 153 10.29 16.07 -21.85
N ALA A 154 10.33 14.81 -22.26
CA ALA A 154 9.31 14.23 -23.15
C ALA A 154 7.93 14.13 -22.48
N ASP A 155 7.87 13.78 -21.19
CA ASP A 155 6.62 13.74 -20.42
C ASP A 155 6.01 15.15 -20.31
N VAL A 156 6.82 16.16 -19.98
CA VAL A 156 6.40 17.57 -19.90
C VAL A 156 5.83 18.07 -21.23
N LEU A 157 6.46 17.76 -22.36
CA LEU A 157 5.96 18.14 -23.68
C LEU A 157 4.61 17.49 -24.00
N VAL A 158 4.40 16.22 -23.60
CA VAL A 158 3.11 15.54 -23.76
C VAL A 158 2.05 16.15 -22.86
N SER A 159 2.37 16.41 -21.59
CA SER A 159 1.46 17.08 -20.65
C SER A 159 1.07 18.46 -21.18
N GLY A 160 2.03 19.24 -21.69
CA GLY A 160 1.78 20.56 -22.30
C GLY A 160 0.85 20.53 -23.52
N LEU A 161 0.95 19.49 -24.36
CA LEU A 161 0.05 19.29 -25.52
C LEU A 161 -1.35 18.80 -25.12
N ALA A 162 -1.49 18.13 -23.97
CA ALA A 162 -2.76 17.65 -23.44
C ALA A 162 -3.49 18.71 -22.56
N SER A 163 -2.80 19.78 -22.17
CA SER A 163 -3.29 20.79 -21.21
C SER A 163 -4.04 21.93 -21.90
N THR A 164 -5.34 21.75 -22.19
CA THR A 164 -6.22 22.84 -22.62
C THR A 164 -7.26 23.28 -21.59
N SER A 165 -7.25 22.74 -20.35
CA SER A 165 -8.34 23.06 -19.40
C SER A 165 -7.99 23.36 -17.94
N GLN A 166 -6.91 22.86 -17.31
CA GLN A 166 -6.65 23.10 -15.88
C GLN A 166 -5.14 23.08 -15.47
N PRO A 167 -4.46 24.23 -15.34
CA PRO A 167 -3.04 24.30 -14.98
C PRO A 167 -2.72 23.90 -13.53
N ALA A 168 -3.66 24.08 -12.59
CA ALA A 168 -3.48 23.71 -11.18
C ALA A 168 -3.39 22.18 -10.98
N ALA A 169 -4.23 21.41 -11.69
CA ALA A 169 -4.22 19.94 -11.64
C ALA A 169 -2.90 19.35 -12.19
N VAL A 170 -2.29 20.02 -13.17
CA VAL A 170 -0.99 19.59 -13.74
C VAL A 170 0.15 19.88 -12.76
N LEU A 171 0.08 20.96 -11.96
CA LEU A 171 1.11 21.27 -10.95
C LEU A 171 1.22 20.21 -9.86
N GLU A 172 0.11 19.54 -9.50
CA GLU A 172 0.10 18.44 -8.52
C GLU A 172 0.97 17.25 -8.98
N GLU A 173 1.12 17.02 -10.28
CA GLU A 173 1.99 15.96 -10.83
C GLU A 173 3.50 16.23 -10.63
N TYR A 174 3.86 17.46 -10.22
CA TYR A 174 5.25 17.92 -10.06
C TYR A 174 5.57 18.33 -8.62
N GLN A 175 5.05 17.58 -7.63
CA GLN A 175 5.40 17.73 -6.22
C GLN A 175 6.67 16.98 -5.83
N CYS A 176 7.42 17.54 -4.88
CA CYS A 176 8.59 16.92 -4.30
C CYS A 176 8.19 15.87 -3.24
N PRO A 177 8.64 14.61 -3.32
CA PRO A 177 8.31 13.59 -2.33
C PRO A 177 8.91 13.80 -0.93
N ILE A 178 9.75 14.84 -0.74
CA ILE A 178 10.39 15.15 0.55
C ILE A 178 9.65 16.28 1.25
N CYS A 179 9.48 17.43 0.59
CA CYS A 179 8.79 18.59 1.18
C CYS A 179 7.30 18.64 0.86
N LEU A 180 6.81 17.77 -0.03
CA LEU A 180 5.42 17.68 -0.52
C LEU A 180 4.90 18.95 -1.22
N ASP A 181 5.76 19.95 -1.39
CA ASP A 181 5.49 21.15 -2.16
C ASP A 181 5.87 20.96 -3.64
N THR A 182 5.38 21.83 -4.51
CA THR A 182 5.76 21.91 -5.92
C THR A 182 7.28 22.03 -6.03
N LEU A 183 7.90 21.24 -6.91
CA LEU A 183 9.36 21.19 -7.03
C LEU A 183 9.98 22.58 -7.21
N HIS A 184 10.96 22.90 -6.36
CA HIS A 184 11.78 24.11 -6.40
C HIS A 184 13.23 23.71 -6.69
N ASN A 185 13.84 24.29 -7.73
CA ASN A 185 15.13 23.87 -8.26
C ASN A 185 15.17 22.33 -8.44
N PRO A 186 14.33 21.78 -9.35
CA PRO A 186 14.13 20.34 -9.46
C PRO A 186 15.41 19.61 -9.86
N VAL A 187 15.71 18.51 -9.18
CA VAL A 187 16.79 17.58 -9.50
C VAL A 187 16.17 16.25 -9.89
N VAL A 188 16.62 15.69 -11.01
CA VAL A 188 16.16 14.38 -11.52
C VAL A 188 17.27 13.35 -11.34
N LEU A 189 16.97 12.29 -10.59
CA LEU A 189 17.92 11.21 -10.33
C LEU A 189 17.94 10.17 -11.47
N THR A 190 18.96 9.29 -11.52
CA THR A 190 19.04 8.23 -12.56
C THR A 190 17.89 7.22 -12.47
N CYS A 191 17.25 7.14 -11.30
CA CYS A 191 16.02 6.39 -11.08
C CYS A 191 14.73 7.11 -11.53
N ALA A 192 14.85 8.30 -12.14
CA ALA A 192 13.78 9.18 -12.61
C ALA A 192 12.87 9.81 -11.53
N HIS A 193 13.19 9.63 -10.25
CA HIS A 193 12.54 10.41 -9.19
C HIS A 193 13.05 11.84 -9.18
N ARG A 194 12.14 12.77 -8.88
CA ARG A 194 12.35 14.22 -8.90
C ARG A 194 12.29 14.77 -7.48
N PHE A 195 13.21 15.66 -7.13
CA PHE A 195 13.27 16.27 -5.79
C PHE A 195 13.64 17.76 -5.89
N CYS A 196 13.31 18.56 -4.88
CA CYS A 196 13.94 19.87 -4.74
C CYS A 196 15.43 19.66 -4.44
N TRP A 197 16.31 20.46 -5.06
CA TRP A 197 17.76 20.40 -4.80
C TRP A 197 18.07 20.45 -3.30
N GLY A 198 17.49 21.43 -2.59
CA GLY A 198 17.71 21.61 -1.15
C GLY A 198 17.22 20.43 -0.31
N CYS A 199 16.09 19.81 -0.69
CA CYS A 199 15.57 18.62 0.00
C CYS A 199 16.48 17.41 -0.17
N LEU A 200 17.01 17.20 -1.37
CA LEU A 200 17.91 16.09 -1.66
C LEU A 200 19.27 16.28 -0.98
N VAL A 201 19.82 17.50 -0.98
CA VAL A 201 21.07 17.83 -0.27
C VAL A 201 20.89 17.63 1.24
N ALA A 202 19.80 18.11 1.83
CA ALA A 202 19.50 17.89 3.24
C ALA A 202 19.42 16.40 3.59
N HIS A 203 18.79 15.59 2.74
CA HIS A 203 18.74 14.14 2.91
C HIS A 203 20.13 13.50 2.89
N VAL A 204 20.97 13.85 1.90
CA VAL A 204 22.33 13.30 1.78
C VAL A 204 23.21 13.72 2.96
N THR A 205 23.12 14.97 3.38
CA THR A 205 23.87 15.50 4.54
C THR A 205 23.44 14.80 5.83
N ALA A 206 22.14 14.65 6.09
CA ALA A 206 21.63 13.95 7.27
C ALA A 206 22.08 12.47 7.32
N VAL A 207 22.10 11.79 6.17
CA VAL A 207 22.58 10.40 6.08
C VAL A 207 24.10 10.33 6.28
N ARG A 208 24.86 11.31 5.79
CA ARG A 208 26.30 11.42 5.99
C ARG A 208 26.66 11.65 7.45
N ASP A 209 25.95 12.54 8.14
CA ASP A 209 26.23 12.91 9.53
C ASP A 209 25.94 11.74 10.49
N GLN A 210 24.88 10.97 10.21
CA GLN A 210 24.56 9.71 10.91
C GLN A 210 25.58 8.59 10.69
N GLN A 211 26.43 8.69 9.67
CA GLN A 211 27.46 7.71 9.33
C GLN A 211 28.88 8.15 9.73
N SER A 212 29.04 9.35 10.31
CA SER A 212 30.34 9.85 10.74
C SER A 212 30.75 9.28 12.12
N PRO A 213 32.02 8.89 12.32
CA PRO A 213 32.50 8.40 13.63
C PRO A 213 32.49 9.48 14.73
N LEU A 214 32.60 10.75 14.36
CA LEU A 214 32.65 11.92 15.27
C LEU A 214 31.30 12.22 15.94
N ALA A 215 30.18 11.94 15.26
CA ALA A 215 28.84 12.12 15.83
C ALA A 215 28.58 11.21 17.05
N ALA A 216 29.25 10.06 17.13
CA ALA A 216 29.16 9.14 18.26
C ALA A 216 29.89 9.65 19.52
N GLN A 217 30.92 10.49 19.38
CA GLN A 217 31.65 11.07 20.51
C GLN A 217 31.04 12.39 21.00
N GLN A 218 30.50 13.23 20.12
CA GLN A 218 29.89 14.51 20.52
C GLN A 218 28.56 14.37 21.26
N GLN A 219 27.81 13.28 21.06
CA GLN A 219 26.55 13.04 21.78
C GLN A 219 26.73 12.65 23.27
N GLN A 220 27.96 12.33 23.70
CA GLN A 220 28.27 12.05 25.10
C GLN A 220 28.77 13.26 25.89
N GLN A 221 29.17 14.35 25.22
CA GLN A 221 29.75 15.52 25.89
C GLN A 221 28.78 16.70 26.06
N ILE A 222 27.63 16.73 25.38
CA ILE A 222 26.63 17.81 25.48
C ILE A 222 25.57 17.48 26.56
N LYS A 223 26.03 16.98 27.71
CA LYS A 223 25.21 16.85 28.92
C LYS A 223 25.69 17.67 30.09
N ASP A 224 26.85 18.31 29.97
CA ASP A 224 27.37 19.24 30.95
C ASP A 224 27.86 20.51 30.26
N GLU A 225 27.61 21.65 30.91
CA GLU A 225 28.04 23.02 30.61
C GLU A 225 27.10 23.92 29.78
N THR A 226 26.57 24.90 30.51
CA THR A 226 25.90 26.12 30.06
C THR A 226 26.88 27.15 29.50
N LEU A 227 26.46 27.81 28.41
CA LEU A 227 26.87 29.14 27.89
C LEU A 227 28.37 29.37 27.56
N SER A 228 28.68 29.35 26.25
CA SER A 228 29.76 30.18 25.66
C SER A 228 29.51 30.42 24.16
N SER A 229 29.94 31.60 23.71
CA SER A 229 29.52 32.36 22.52
C SER A 229 29.68 31.74 21.12
N SER A 230 28.86 32.23 20.19
CA SER A 230 28.75 31.89 18.76
C SER A 230 30.03 32.02 17.92
N LEU A 231 31.09 32.65 18.45
CA LEU A 231 32.37 32.84 17.76
C LEU A 231 33.31 31.63 17.84
N GLN A 232 33.29 30.88 18.96
CA GLN A 232 34.14 29.69 19.13
C GLN A 232 33.68 28.49 18.29
N LEU A 233 32.41 28.46 17.85
CA LEU A 233 31.90 27.45 16.94
C LEU A 233 32.38 27.68 15.50
N LEU A 234 32.49 28.94 15.07
CA LEU A 234 32.96 29.31 13.73
C LEU A 234 34.46 29.06 13.57
N GLU A 235 35.27 29.33 14.59
CA GLU A 235 36.72 29.01 14.58
C GLU A 235 36.98 27.50 14.53
N ARG A 236 36.15 26.69 15.19
CA ARG A 236 36.25 25.22 15.15
C ARG A 236 35.77 24.62 13.83
N ILE A 237 34.79 25.24 13.17
CA ILE A 237 34.34 24.86 11.82
C ILE A 237 35.39 25.23 10.78
N ALA A 238 36.05 26.39 10.92
CA ALA A 238 37.15 26.80 10.04
C ALA A 238 38.37 25.88 10.18
N ALA A 239 38.75 25.51 11.40
CA ALA A 239 39.86 24.57 11.64
C ALA A 239 39.58 23.15 11.12
N ALA A 240 38.31 22.71 11.09
CA ALA A 240 37.92 21.41 10.53
C ALA A 240 37.86 21.39 8.99
N ALA A 241 37.79 22.56 8.34
CA ALA A 241 37.79 22.68 6.89
C ALA A 241 39.21 22.55 6.29
N GLU A 242 40.24 22.95 7.03
CA GLU A 242 41.63 22.95 6.57
C GLU A 242 42.30 21.56 6.52
N ASP A 243 41.75 20.55 7.21
CA ASP A 243 42.28 19.16 7.22
C ASP A 243 41.77 18.27 6.06
N SER A 244 40.99 18.82 5.12
CA SER A 244 40.31 18.03 4.07
C SER A 244 40.98 18.04 2.69
N GLU A 245 42.19 18.63 2.57
CA GLU A 245 42.98 18.59 1.34
C GLU A 245 44.06 17.48 1.38
N SER A 246 43.67 16.21 1.50
CA SER A 246 44.43 15.12 0.86
C SER A 246 43.68 13.78 0.75
N SER A 247 43.77 13.18 -0.44
CA SER A 247 43.42 11.80 -0.82
C SER A 247 42.00 11.53 -1.36
N THR A 248 41.98 11.23 -2.67
CA THR A 248 40.97 10.52 -3.47
C THR A 248 39.94 9.70 -2.69
N ALA A 249 38.79 10.28 -2.39
CA ALA A 249 37.67 9.58 -1.79
C ALA A 249 36.89 8.78 -2.86
N ALA A 250 36.62 7.50 -2.59
CA ALA A 250 35.78 6.66 -3.45
C ALA A 250 34.37 7.25 -3.61
N PRO A 251 33.71 7.08 -4.78
CA PRO A 251 32.37 7.62 -5.04
C PRO A 251 31.36 7.14 -4.00
N ARG A 252 30.68 8.08 -3.33
CA ARG A 252 29.71 7.79 -2.27
C ARG A 252 28.31 7.58 -2.84
N PHE A 253 27.79 6.37 -2.65
CA PHE A 253 26.43 6.02 -3.04
C PHE A 253 25.46 6.18 -1.88
N TYR A 254 24.36 6.89 -2.14
CA TYR A 254 23.26 7.06 -1.19
C TYR A 254 21.97 6.49 -1.79
N GLY A 255 21.04 6.06 -0.95
CA GLY A 255 19.76 5.54 -1.41
C GLY A 255 18.83 6.66 -1.86
N CYS A 256 18.18 6.51 -3.01
CA CYS A 256 17.06 7.38 -3.39
C CYS A 256 16.00 7.39 -2.26
N PRO A 257 15.49 8.56 -1.82
CA PRO A 257 14.48 8.67 -0.78
C PRO A 257 13.21 7.84 -1.05
N VAL A 258 12.83 7.70 -2.33
CA VAL A 258 11.61 7.00 -2.75
C VAL A 258 11.88 5.51 -3.00
N CYS A 259 12.72 5.20 -4.00
CA CYS A 259 12.88 3.81 -4.44
C CYS A 259 14.06 3.06 -3.82
N ARG A 260 14.83 3.73 -2.94
CA ARG A 260 16.04 3.19 -2.26
C ARG A 260 17.14 2.67 -3.19
N LYS A 261 17.01 2.84 -4.51
CA LYS A 261 18.07 2.50 -5.47
C LYS A 261 19.35 3.27 -5.12
N PRO A 262 20.53 2.65 -5.20
CA PRO A 262 21.79 3.36 -4.99
C PRO A 262 21.95 4.43 -6.08
N GLN A 263 22.22 5.65 -5.66
CA GLN A 263 22.43 6.81 -6.51
C GLN A 263 23.77 7.44 -6.14
N LEU A 264 24.53 7.85 -7.15
CA LEU A 264 25.71 8.66 -6.93
C LEU A 264 25.21 10.07 -6.61
N LEU A 265 25.22 10.43 -5.32
CA LEU A 265 24.78 11.75 -4.85
C LEU A 265 25.99 12.48 -4.27
N ASP A 266 26.85 12.91 -5.18
CA ASP A 266 27.90 13.87 -4.86
C ASP A 266 27.29 15.28 -4.97
N VAL A 267 27.28 16.01 -3.85
CA VAL A 267 26.56 17.28 -3.70
C VAL A 267 27.03 18.30 -4.74
N ASP A 268 28.32 18.28 -5.06
CA ASP A 268 28.96 19.18 -6.04
C ASP A 268 28.60 18.81 -7.49
N SER A 269 28.08 17.61 -7.72
CA SER A 269 27.68 17.09 -9.04
C SER A 269 26.17 17.15 -9.30
N LEU A 270 25.35 17.52 -8.30
CA LEU A 270 23.89 17.58 -8.43
C LEU A 270 23.47 18.80 -9.25
N SER A 271 23.03 18.57 -10.50
CA SER A 271 22.51 19.60 -11.39
C SER A 271 20.99 19.74 -11.26
N VAL A 272 20.52 20.99 -11.15
CA VAL A 272 19.11 21.36 -11.34
C VAL A 272 18.72 21.15 -12.81
N ASP A 273 17.51 20.66 -13.07
CA ASP A 273 16.94 20.50 -14.41
C ASP A 273 16.29 21.83 -14.84
N PRO A 274 16.92 22.60 -15.74
CA PRO A 274 16.45 23.93 -16.09
C PRO A 274 15.12 23.88 -16.86
N PHE A 275 14.92 22.85 -17.69
CA PHE A 275 13.70 22.70 -18.49
C PHE A 275 12.48 22.45 -17.60
N LEU A 276 12.64 21.56 -16.61
CA LEU A 276 11.58 21.30 -15.64
C LEU A 276 11.32 22.52 -14.76
N SER A 277 12.35 23.27 -14.36
CA SER A 277 12.19 24.52 -13.60
C SER A 277 11.34 25.54 -14.36
N THR A 278 11.71 25.85 -15.61
CA THR A 278 10.99 26.82 -16.44
C THR A 278 9.55 26.38 -16.71
N PHE A 279 9.30 25.09 -16.91
CA PHE A 279 7.95 24.57 -17.10
C PHE A 279 7.07 24.77 -15.86
N ILE A 280 7.58 24.41 -14.68
CA ILE A 280 6.87 24.56 -13.41
C ILE A 280 6.58 26.05 -13.12
N GLU A 281 7.56 26.92 -13.34
CA GLU A 281 7.38 28.38 -13.19
C GLU A 281 6.29 28.91 -14.13
N SER A 282 6.29 28.46 -15.37
CA SER A 282 5.28 28.85 -16.35
C SER A 282 3.88 28.37 -15.95
N LEU A 283 3.74 27.13 -15.47
CA LEU A 283 2.47 26.62 -14.93
C LEU A 283 2.00 27.40 -13.71
N LYS A 284 2.90 27.78 -12.80
CA LYS A 284 2.57 28.62 -11.64
C LYS A 284 2.02 29.98 -12.08
N VAL A 285 2.64 30.63 -13.06
CA VAL A 285 2.15 31.90 -13.63
C VAL A 285 0.77 31.75 -14.26
N LEU A 286 0.53 30.66 -14.99
CA LEU A 286 -0.76 30.38 -15.63
C LEU A 286 -1.87 30.05 -14.64
N SER A 287 -1.54 29.35 -13.56
CA SER A 287 -2.47 29.03 -12.48
C SER A 287 -2.97 30.29 -11.74
N VAL A 288 -2.21 31.38 -11.75
CA VAL A 288 -2.56 32.64 -11.10
C VAL A 288 -3.34 33.58 -12.04
N ASN A 289 -3.04 33.57 -13.35
CA ASN A 289 -3.53 34.59 -14.29
C ASN A 289 -4.73 34.16 -15.17
N GLY A 290 -5.21 32.91 -15.11
CA GLY A 290 -6.49 32.50 -15.71
C GLY A 290 -6.62 32.55 -17.25
N GLY A 291 -5.55 32.79 -18.01
CA GLY A 291 -5.58 32.91 -19.48
C GLY A 291 -5.16 31.62 -20.20
N VAL A 292 -6.09 31.00 -20.95
CA VAL A 292 -5.94 29.60 -21.45
C VAL A 292 -5.56 29.46 -22.94
N ALA A 293 -5.22 30.52 -23.69
CA ALA A 293 -5.07 30.39 -25.15
C ALA A 293 -3.64 30.63 -25.72
N ASP A 294 -2.85 31.56 -25.20
CA ASP A 294 -1.55 31.93 -25.81
C ASP A 294 -0.32 31.29 -25.14
N ALA A 295 -0.53 30.55 -24.05
CA ALA A 295 0.53 30.10 -23.17
C ALA A 295 1.34 28.91 -23.69
N ALA A 296 0.70 27.96 -24.40
CA ALA A 296 1.40 26.77 -24.92
C ALA A 296 2.40 27.12 -26.03
N ILE A 297 2.10 28.15 -26.84
CA ILE A 297 2.98 28.67 -27.90
C ILE A 297 4.11 29.52 -27.28
N ALA A 298 3.82 30.30 -26.22
CA ALA A 298 4.82 31.06 -25.47
C ALA A 298 5.79 30.18 -24.66
N LEU A 299 5.32 29.08 -24.05
CA LEU A 299 6.16 28.09 -23.36
C LEU A 299 7.12 27.37 -24.33
N ALA A 300 6.64 27.01 -25.53
CA ALA A 300 7.48 26.40 -26.56
C ALA A 300 8.54 27.38 -27.11
N ALA A 301 8.19 28.67 -27.26
CA ALA A 301 9.10 29.72 -27.70
C ALA A 301 10.16 30.10 -26.64
N SER A 302 9.79 30.15 -25.35
CA SER A 302 10.72 30.48 -24.27
C SER A 302 11.71 29.35 -23.97
N ALA A 303 11.30 28.09 -24.15
CA ALA A 303 12.17 26.92 -24.00
C ALA A 303 13.21 26.77 -25.12
N ALA A 304 12.95 27.32 -26.32
CA ALA A 304 13.93 27.34 -27.41
C ALA A 304 15.08 28.34 -27.16
N SER A 305 14.82 29.40 -26.37
CA SER A 305 15.77 30.49 -26.13
C SER A 305 16.78 30.23 -24.99
N ALA A 306 16.56 29.20 -24.16
CA ALA A 306 17.39 28.88 -22.99
C ALA A 306 18.72 28.16 -23.31
N THR A 307 19.05 27.96 -24.59
CA THR A 307 20.25 27.19 -25.01
C THR A 307 21.49 28.05 -25.25
N THR A 308 21.41 29.38 -25.07
CA THR A 308 22.52 30.29 -25.40
C THR A 308 22.88 31.14 -24.19
N THR A 309 23.51 30.59 -23.16
CA THR A 309 24.54 31.28 -22.36
C THR A 309 25.15 30.42 -21.25
N VAL A 310 26.48 30.55 -21.16
CA VAL A 310 27.41 30.20 -20.07
C VAL A 310 27.95 28.76 -20.00
N THR A 311 28.96 28.50 -20.82
CA THR A 311 30.30 28.24 -20.26
C THR A 311 30.95 29.58 -19.91
N LEU A 312 31.35 29.78 -18.65
CA LEU A 312 32.53 30.55 -18.13
C LEU A 312 32.28 31.14 -16.72
N SER A 313 33.38 31.27 -15.98
CA SER A 313 33.53 31.46 -14.53
C SER A 313 33.19 32.85 -13.96
N PRO A 314 32.99 32.99 -12.63
CA PRO A 314 32.49 34.21 -12.01
C PRO A 314 33.60 35.16 -11.56
N VAL A 315 33.78 36.30 -12.23
CA VAL A 315 34.51 37.46 -11.66
C VAL A 315 33.88 38.83 -12.00
N GLU A 316 33.01 39.01 -13.00
CA GLU A 316 32.61 40.37 -13.44
C GLU A 316 31.11 40.66 -13.31
N ALA A 317 30.46 40.16 -12.26
CA ALA A 317 29.05 40.43 -11.97
C ALA A 317 28.80 41.78 -11.25
N ALA A 318 29.59 42.82 -11.55
CA ALA A 318 29.44 44.13 -10.92
C ALA A 318 29.64 45.25 -11.94
N THR A 319 28.61 45.52 -12.76
CA THR A 319 28.22 46.84 -13.31
C THR A 319 27.33 46.66 -14.54
N ALA A 320 26.01 46.61 -14.35
CA ALA A 320 25.03 47.10 -15.35
C ALA A 320 23.60 46.95 -14.81
N ALA A 321 23.35 47.51 -13.63
CA ALA A 321 22.01 47.87 -13.22
C ALA A 321 21.80 49.35 -13.55
N THR A 322 21.54 49.70 -14.82
CA THR A 322 20.94 51.00 -15.16
C THR A 322 20.31 50.97 -16.56
N ALA A 323 19.12 51.56 -16.66
CA ALA A 323 18.37 51.93 -17.88
C ALA A 323 17.24 50.97 -18.29
N ASN A 324 16.14 51.07 -17.53
CA ASN A 324 14.80 51.08 -18.13
C ASN A 324 14.73 52.13 -19.26
N ALA A 325 13.96 51.77 -20.30
CA ALA A 325 12.89 52.58 -20.89
C ALA A 325 12.96 52.88 -22.40
N VAL A 326 11.76 52.77 -22.99
CA VAL A 326 11.16 53.57 -24.08
C VAL A 326 11.17 53.01 -25.51
N ALA A 327 9.95 53.08 -26.09
CA ALA A 327 9.52 53.05 -27.51
C ALA A 327 9.43 51.65 -28.16
N ALA A 328 8.26 51.06 -28.43
CA ALA A 328 7.03 51.52 -29.10
C ALA A 328 7.20 51.86 -30.60
N LEU A 329 6.28 51.28 -31.40
CA LEU A 329 5.81 51.59 -32.76
C LEU A 329 6.37 50.84 -34.01
N GLN A 330 5.39 50.29 -34.75
CA GLN A 330 5.18 50.32 -36.23
C GLN A 330 6.06 49.44 -37.14
N LEU A 331 5.65 48.96 -38.33
CA LEU A 331 4.42 48.69 -39.09
C LEU A 331 4.92 48.11 -40.45
N GLN A 332 4.13 47.26 -41.13
CA GLN A 332 4.00 47.10 -42.61
C GLN A 332 5.22 46.67 -43.48
N LEU A 333 5.17 45.53 -44.20
CA LEU A 333 4.55 45.22 -45.53
C LEU A 333 5.43 45.54 -46.77
N MET A 334 5.63 44.49 -47.60
CA MET A 334 5.95 44.44 -49.06
C MET A 334 7.37 44.88 -49.50
N SER A 335 8.03 44.38 -50.55
CA SER A 335 7.69 43.51 -51.69
C SER A 335 8.98 43.10 -52.47
N ALA A 336 8.99 41.86 -53.00
CA ALA A 336 9.36 41.39 -54.35
C ALA A 336 10.57 41.98 -55.12
N THR A 337 11.50 41.21 -55.70
CA THR A 337 11.43 40.45 -56.99
C THR A 337 12.89 40.00 -57.39
N PRO A 338 13.22 39.51 -58.62
CA PRO A 338 13.07 38.14 -59.13
C PRO A 338 14.37 37.59 -59.82
N GLN A 339 14.34 36.35 -60.33
CA GLN A 339 14.99 35.84 -61.59
C GLN A 339 15.39 34.35 -61.46
N GLN A 340 14.71 33.45 -62.16
CA GLN A 340 14.98 32.90 -63.51
C GLN A 340 15.80 31.59 -63.50
N GLN A 341 15.05 30.54 -63.82
CA GLN A 341 15.37 29.18 -64.33
C GLN A 341 16.10 29.19 -65.71
N PRO A 342 16.39 28.06 -66.43
CA PRO A 342 16.38 26.58 -66.16
C PRO A 342 17.58 25.84 -66.89
N PRO A 343 17.46 24.64 -67.53
CA PRO A 343 17.16 23.25 -67.09
C PRO A 343 18.25 22.22 -67.52
N ILE A 344 18.06 20.91 -67.28
CA ILE A 344 18.14 19.79 -68.28
C ILE A 344 17.98 18.41 -67.59
N ALA A 345 16.79 17.82 -67.80
CA ALA A 345 16.47 16.47 -68.34
C ALA A 345 17.02 15.11 -67.77
N PRO A 346 16.33 13.98 -68.07
CA PRO A 346 16.11 12.84 -67.14
C PRO A 346 16.63 11.48 -67.65
N ALA A 347 16.49 10.41 -66.86
CA ALA A 347 16.36 9.04 -67.38
C ALA A 347 15.68 8.06 -66.39
N HIS A 348 14.63 7.40 -66.87
CA HIS A 348 14.05 6.17 -66.33
C HIS A 348 14.95 4.96 -66.63
N CYS A 349 14.87 3.88 -65.83
CA CYS A 349 14.63 2.52 -66.37
C CYS A 349 14.27 1.50 -65.27
N SER A 350 13.39 0.58 -65.67
CA SER A 350 12.73 -0.54 -64.99
C SER A 350 13.48 -1.88 -65.06
N SER A 351 13.19 -2.81 -64.14
CA SER A 351 13.13 -4.31 -64.26
C SER A 351 13.40 -4.93 -62.88
N SER A 352 12.64 -5.86 -62.27
CA SER A 352 11.96 -7.13 -62.63
C SER A 352 12.85 -8.39 -62.67
N CYS A 353 12.54 -9.32 -61.75
CA CYS A 353 12.70 -10.80 -61.77
C CYS A 353 14.08 -11.50 -61.71
N SER A 354 14.30 -12.14 -60.55
CA SER A 354 14.61 -13.55 -60.24
C SER A 354 15.15 -14.58 -61.28
N ALA A 355 15.93 -15.53 -60.70
CA ALA A 355 16.41 -16.86 -61.16
C ALA A 355 17.86 -16.88 -61.73
N HIS A 356 18.76 -17.86 -61.52
CA HIS A 356 18.71 -19.25 -61.03
C HIS A 356 20.15 -19.85 -60.86
N CYS A 357 20.29 -21.01 -60.19
CA CYS A 357 21.34 -22.07 -60.31
C CYS A 357 22.83 -21.73 -59.98
N GLN A 358 23.74 -22.61 -59.50
CA GLN A 358 23.87 -24.08 -59.47
C GLN A 358 25.09 -24.50 -58.60
N HIS A 359 25.05 -25.68 -57.94
CA HIS A 359 26.12 -26.73 -57.71
C HIS A 359 27.52 -26.30 -57.13
N GLN A 360 28.34 -27.06 -56.37
CA GLN A 360 28.56 -28.50 -56.16
C GLN A 360 29.53 -28.75 -54.96
N GLN A 361 29.36 -29.90 -54.27
CA GLN A 361 30.28 -30.85 -53.58
C GLN A 361 31.69 -30.42 -53.05
N ILE A 362 32.16 -30.90 -51.89
CA ILE A 362 32.93 -32.16 -51.69
C ILE A 362 32.80 -32.70 -50.25
N ALA A 363 32.83 -34.03 -50.10
CA ALA A 363 32.92 -34.80 -48.86
C ALA A 363 34.33 -35.37 -48.64
N THR A 364 34.73 -35.58 -47.38
CA THR A 364 35.66 -36.66 -46.97
C THR A 364 35.30 -37.17 -45.57
N ALA A 365 35.46 -38.47 -45.39
CA ALA A 365 35.16 -39.27 -44.20
C ALA A 365 36.45 -39.91 -43.68
N GLU A 366 36.51 -40.22 -42.38
CA GLU A 366 37.34 -41.30 -41.83
C GLU A 366 36.70 -41.90 -40.55
N GLN A 367 36.58 -43.24 -40.58
CA GLN A 367 36.15 -44.23 -39.58
C GLN A 367 37.22 -44.42 -38.47
N ALA A 368 37.11 -45.14 -37.35
CA ALA A 368 36.09 -45.82 -36.53
C ALA A 368 36.82 -46.27 -35.24
N CYS A 369 36.13 -46.49 -34.10
CA CYS A 369 36.17 -47.78 -33.37
C CYS A 369 35.20 -47.81 -32.18
N VAL A 370 34.61 -48.99 -32.01
CA VAL A 370 33.59 -49.45 -31.07
C VAL A 370 34.20 -49.75 -29.70
N LEU A 371 33.49 -49.47 -28.60
CA LEU A 371 33.42 -50.33 -27.38
C LEU A 371 32.24 -49.87 -26.48
N THR A 372 31.24 -50.73 -26.32
CA THR A 372 30.14 -50.62 -25.33
C THR A 372 30.50 -51.33 -24.01
N PRO A 373 29.98 -50.84 -22.85
CA PRO A 373 29.51 -51.72 -21.78
C PRO A 373 28.10 -51.32 -21.24
N PRO A 374 27.45 -52.16 -20.40
CA PRO A 374 26.05 -52.53 -20.58
C PRO A 374 25.02 -51.72 -19.79
N THR A 375 23.80 -51.83 -20.31
CA THR A 375 22.50 -51.44 -19.77
C THR A 375 22.10 -52.19 -18.50
N LEU A 376 21.60 -51.44 -17.50
CA LEU A 376 20.57 -51.93 -16.56
C LEU A 376 19.29 -51.12 -16.79
N SER A 377 18.29 -51.81 -17.34
CA SER A 377 16.95 -51.32 -17.65
C SER A 377 16.21 -50.92 -16.37
N ARG A 378 15.76 -49.66 -16.28
CA ARG A 378 14.63 -49.28 -15.43
C ARG A 378 13.49 -48.88 -16.36
N ALA A 379 12.38 -49.62 -16.30
CA ALA A 379 11.20 -49.37 -17.10
C ALA A 379 10.73 -47.90 -16.95
N PRO A 380 10.27 -47.25 -18.02
CA PRO A 380 9.67 -45.92 -17.93
C PRO A 380 8.37 -46.01 -17.13
N SER A 381 8.29 -45.24 -16.05
CA SER A 381 7.05 -45.01 -15.31
C SER A 381 5.99 -44.36 -16.22
N PRO A 382 4.70 -44.71 -16.06
CA PRO A 382 3.64 -44.20 -16.93
C PRO A 382 3.53 -42.67 -16.86
N PRO A 383 3.08 -41.99 -17.94
CA PRO A 383 2.86 -40.56 -17.93
C PRO A 383 1.84 -40.18 -16.85
N ALA A 384 2.17 -39.18 -16.04
CA ALA A 384 1.29 -38.67 -15.00
C ALA A 384 -0.04 -38.21 -15.62
N GLN A 385 -1.16 -38.68 -15.09
CA GLN A 385 -2.49 -38.23 -15.52
C GLN A 385 -2.63 -36.71 -15.33
N PRO A 386 -3.39 -36.00 -16.20
CA PRO A 386 -3.69 -34.59 -16.01
C PRO A 386 -4.40 -34.40 -14.67
N ARG A 387 -3.83 -33.55 -13.82
CA ARG A 387 -4.38 -33.24 -12.49
C ARG A 387 -5.71 -32.49 -12.64
N PRO A 388 -6.68 -32.70 -11.73
CA PRO A 388 -7.98 -32.04 -11.83
C PRO A 388 -7.83 -30.51 -11.78
N THR A 389 -8.39 -29.83 -12.77
CA THR A 389 -8.46 -28.36 -12.80
C THR A 389 -9.64 -27.84 -12.01
N TRP A 390 -10.77 -28.56 -11.96
CA TRP A 390 -11.91 -28.25 -11.09
C TRP A 390 -12.01 -29.22 -9.91
N GLY A 391 -12.56 -28.75 -8.79
CA GLY A 391 -12.79 -29.59 -7.61
C GLY A 391 -11.48 -30.00 -6.97
N ILE A 392 -10.59 -29.03 -6.74
CA ILE A 392 -9.26 -29.26 -6.18
C ILE A 392 -9.31 -29.84 -4.75
N ILE A 393 -10.47 -29.71 -4.09
CA ILE A 393 -10.84 -30.40 -2.85
C ILE A 393 -12.20 -31.11 -3.04
N PRO A 394 -12.47 -32.18 -2.27
CA PRO A 394 -13.74 -32.90 -2.34
C PRO A 394 -14.92 -32.03 -1.87
N GLN A 395 -16.13 -32.55 -2.07
CA GLN A 395 -17.37 -31.94 -1.54
C GLN A 395 -17.25 -31.70 -0.02
N GLN A 396 -17.92 -30.64 0.45
CA GLN A 396 -17.92 -30.28 1.86
C GLN A 396 -18.47 -31.44 2.70
N ARG A 397 -17.79 -31.75 3.81
CA ARG A 397 -18.21 -32.83 4.71
C ARG A 397 -19.51 -32.43 5.43
N PRO A 398 -20.41 -33.38 5.76
CA PRO A 398 -21.69 -33.07 6.42
C PRO A 398 -21.54 -32.30 7.74
N GLU A 399 -20.47 -32.55 8.51
CA GLU A 399 -20.15 -31.83 9.76
C GLU A 399 -19.90 -30.32 9.57
N HIS A 400 -19.59 -29.90 8.34
CA HIS A 400 -19.34 -28.51 7.96
C HIS A 400 -20.48 -27.89 7.16
N ALA A 401 -21.57 -28.63 6.93
CA ALA A 401 -22.70 -28.13 6.15
C ALA A 401 -23.28 -26.86 6.80
N GLY A 402 -23.42 -25.79 6.00
CA GLY A 402 -23.94 -24.48 6.45
C GLY A 402 -22.93 -23.60 7.19
N LYS A 403 -21.78 -24.14 7.62
CA LYS A 403 -20.69 -23.35 8.22
C LYS A 403 -20.05 -22.41 7.21
N LEU A 404 -19.42 -21.36 7.71
CA LEU A 404 -18.57 -20.49 6.90
C LEU A 404 -17.34 -21.26 6.42
N CYS A 405 -16.96 -21.15 5.15
CA CYS A 405 -15.71 -21.68 4.62
C CYS A 405 -14.63 -20.58 4.68
N VAL A 406 -13.61 -20.77 5.52
CA VAL A 406 -12.54 -19.79 5.72
C VAL A 406 -11.23 -20.34 5.17
N LEU A 407 -10.76 -19.70 4.10
CA LEU A 407 -9.48 -19.98 3.48
C LEU A 407 -8.43 -19.06 4.11
N LEU A 408 -7.41 -19.64 4.72
CA LEU A 408 -6.31 -18.91 5.35
C LEU A 408 -5.04 -19.08 4.54
N ASP A 409 -4.42 -17.96 4.18
CA ASP A 409 -3.02 -17.96 3.76
C ASP A 409 -2.08 -18.32 4.93
N LEU A 410 -0.82 -18.66 4.64
CA LEU A 410 0.19 -19.06 5.63
C LEU A 410 1.23 -17.96 5.87
N ASP A 411 2.08 -17.67 4.89
CA ASP A 411 3.25 -16.81 5.01
C ASP A 411 2.86 -15.33 4.98
N GLY A 412 3.18 -14.57 6.03
CA GLY A 412 2.73 -13.19 6.15
C GLY A 412 1.31 -13.07 6.69
N THR A 413 0.56 -14.17 6.80
CA THR A 413 -0.80 -14.16 7.37
C THR A 413 -0.84 -14.80 8.76
N LEU A 414 -0.47 -16.08 8.88
CA LEU A 414 -0.48 -16.83 10.15
C LEU A 414 0.92 -16.97 10.76
N VAL A 415 1.96 -16.94 9.94
CA VAL A 415 3.36 -17.11 10.37
C VAL A 415 4.32 -16.20 9.61
N SER A 416 5.49 -15.96 10.20
CA SER A 416 6.64 -15.37 9.51
C SER A 416 7.79 -16.35 9.54
N SER A 417 8.46 -16.54 8.40
CA SER A 417 9.51 -17.54 8.25
C SER A 417 10.88 -16.94 7.93
N TYR A 418 11.92 -17.56 8.49
CA TYR A 418 13.31 -17.14 8.38
C TYR A 418 14.19 -18.36 8.13
N THR A 419 15.36 -18.13 7.55
CA THR A 419 16.42 -19.13 7.67
C THR A 419 16.88 -19.16 9.13
N PRO A 420 17.25 -20.32 9.71
CA PRO A 420 17.70 -20.38 11.10
C PRO A 420 18.86 -19.42 11.43
N ARG A 421 19.71 -19.12 10.45
CA ARG A 421 20.80 -18.12 10.58
C ARG A 421 20.32 -16.67 10.67
N ARG A 422 19.10 -16.38 10.25
CA ARG A 422 18.47 -15.05 10.24
C ARG A 422 17.29 -14.97 11.19
N ALA A 423 17.13 -15.95 12.08
CA ALA A 423 16.07 -15.95 13.07
C ALA A 423 16.19 -14.70 13.97
N PRO A 424 15.10 -13.95 14.18
CA PRO A 424 15.11 -12.82 15.11
C PRO A 424 15.23 -13.32 16.55
N ARG A 425 15.79 -12.48 17.44
CA ARG A 425 15.67 -12.69 18.89
C ARG A 425 14.29 -12.23 19.31
N LEU A 426 13.51 -13.11 19.92
CA LEU A 426 12.12 -12.86 20.30
C LEU A 426 11.92 -13.12 21.79
N PRO A 427 10.95 -12.44 22.44
CA PRO A 427 10.53 -12.76 23.80
C PRO A 427 10.10 -14.22 23.95
N SER A 428 10.28 -14.80 25.14
CA SER A 428 10.00 -16.21 25.41
C SER A 428 8.53 -16.60 25.26
N TYR A 429 7.61 -15.63 25.38
CA TYR A 429 6.17 -15.87 25.19
C TYR A 429 5.77 -16.01 23.70
N VAL A 430 6.65 -15.64 22.77
CA VAL A 430 6.38 -15.80 21.33
C VAL A 430 6.62 -17.25 20.92
N ARG A 431 5.60 -17.88 20.37
CA ARG A 431 5.71 -19.26 19.88
C ARG A 431 6.55 -19.31 18.59
N THR A 432 7.54 -20.18 18.59
CA THR A 432 8.47 -20.36 17.47
C THR A 432 8.77 -21.84 17.24
N HIS A 433 9.08 -22.20 15.99
CA HIS A 433 9.39 -23.57 15.58
C HIS A 433 10.60 -23.61 14.65
N VAL A 434 11.34 -24.71 14.67
CA VAL A 434 12.32 -25.03 13.61
C VAL A 434 11.88 -26.31 12.92
N VAL A 435 11.43 -26.20 11.68
CA VAL A 435 10.79 -27.31 10.95
C VAL A 435 11.45 -27.58 9.61
N GLY A 436 11.14 -28.74 9.02
CA GLY A 436 11.56 -29.08 7.65
C GLY A 436 13.08 -29.29 7.48
N MET A 437 13.81 -29.59 8.56
CA MET A 437 15.24 -29.91 8.48
C MET A 437 15.48 -31.14 7.58
N GLY A 438 16.51 -31.05 6.73
CA GLY A 438 16.86 -32.12 5.80
C GLY A 438 15.97 -32.22 4.54
N SER A 439 14.99 -31.34 4.35
CA SER A 439 14.21 -31.32 3.10
C SER A 439 15.05 -30.83 1.91
N LYS A 440 14.62 -31.16 0.68
CA LYS A 440 15.35 -30.78 -0.53
C LYS A 440 15.42 -29.26 -0.71
N LEU A 441 14.36 -28.56 -0.28
CA LEU A 441 14.27 -27.11 -0.38
C LEU A 441 14.93 -26.40 0.80
N ASN A 442 14.87 -26.97 2.02
CA ASN A 442 15.37 -26.35 3.24
C ASN A 442 16.26 -27.31 4.05
N PRO A 443 17.48 -27.64 3.59
CA PRO A 443 18.34 -28.61 4.28
C PRO A 443 18.67 -28.24 5.72
N ALA A 444 18.79 -26.94 6.01
CA ALA A 444 19.06 -26.41 7.34
C ALA A 444 17.81 -26.21 8.20
N GLY A 445 16.61 -26.49 7.68
CA GLY A 445 15.33 -26.17 8.30
C GLY A 445 14.88 -24.73 8.08
N VAL A 446 13.66 -24.45 8.53
CA VAL A 446 12.99 -23.15 8.49
C VAL A 446 12.67 -22.74 9.92
N PHE A 447 13.12 -21.56 10.34
CA PHE A 447 12.72 -20.96 11.60
C PHE A 447 11.41 -20.21 11.40
N VAL A 448 10.37 -20.57 12.13
CA VAL A 448 9.02 -20.05 11.98
C VAL A 448 8.62 -19.34 13.26
N VAL A 449 8.03 -18.17 13.12
CA VAL A 449 7.41 -17.40 14.18
C VAL A 449 5.90 -17.48 13.96
N GLU A 450 5.16 -17.96 14.96
CA GLU A 450 3.70 -17.91 14.91
C GLU A 450 3.22 -16.48 15.14
N ARG A 451 2.17 -16.08 14.42
CA ARG A 451 1.48 -14.83 14.71
C ARG A 451 0.85 -14.93 16.11
N PRO A 452 1.03 -13.93 16.99
CA PRO A 452 0.47 -13.99 18.33
C PRO A 452 -1.04 -14.29 18.32
N GLY A 453 -1.46 -15.22 19.19
CA GLY A 453 -2.85 -15.68 19.27
C GLY A 453 -3.28 -16.72 18.23
N LEU A 454 -2.35 -17.28 17.44
CA LEU A 454 -2.67 -18.21 16.35
C LEU A 454 -3.47 -19.44 16.80
N THR A 455 -3.11 -20.07 17.92
CA THR A 455 -3.82 -21.28 18.37
C THR A 455 -5.23 -20.95 18.84
N GLU A 456 -5.37 -19.92 19.66
CA GLU A 456 -6.65 -19.44 20.16
C GLU A 456 -7.56 -19.02 19.00
N PHE A 457 -6.99 -18.36 17.99
CA PHE A 457 -7.68 -18.00 16.75
C PHE A 457 -8.21 -19.22 16.00
N LEU A 458 -7.37 -20.24 15.77
CA LEU A 458 -7.75 -21.42 15.00
C LEU A 458 -8.74 -22.31 15.74
N GLU A 459 -8.58 -22.47 17.06
CA GLU A 459 -9.49 -23.23 17.91
C GLU A 459 -10.89 -22.62 17.89
N GLU A 460 -10.99 -21.31 18.10
CA GLU A 460 -12.27 -20.60 18.06
C GLU A 460 -12.89 -20.64 16.66
N LEU A 461 -12.10 -20.37 15.61
CA LEU A 461 -12.58 -20.38 14.23
C LEU A 461 -13.15 -21.76 13.82
N ALA A 462 -12.50 -22.85 14.24
CA ALA A 462 -12.94 -24.21 13.94
C ALA A 462 -14.31 -24.57 14.55
N THR A 463 -14.78 -23.83 15.57
CA THR A 463 -16.10 -24.07 16.18
C THR A 463 -17.23 -23.75 15.21
N PHE A 464 -17.11 -22.69 14.40
CA PHE A 464 -18.17 -22.17 13.53
C PHE A 464 -17.83 -22.16 12.03
N ALA A 465 -16.60 -22.50 11.64
CA ALA A 465 -16.15 -22.51 10.26
C ALA A 465 -15.49 -23.83 9.82
N GLU A 466 -15.57 -24.12 8.52
CA GLU A 466 -14.65 -25.03 7.84
C GLU A 466 -13.35 -24.28 7.54
N VAL A 467 -12.28 -24.61 8.26
CA VAL A 467 -10.99 -23.93 8.12
C VAL A 467 -10.10 -24.67 7.12
N ILE A 468 -9.60 -23.96 6.10
CA ILE A 468 -8.77 -24.52 5.03
C ILE A 468 -7.50 -23.69 4.89
N ILE A 469 -6.33 -24.32 4.93
CA ILE A 469 -5.09 -23.66 4.51
C ILE A 469 -5.08 -23.59 2.99
N PHE A 470 -4.91 -22.39 2.43
CA PHE A 470 -4.64 -22.18 1.02
C PHE A 470 -3.40 -21.29 0.88
N THR A 471 -2.23 -21.91 0.73
CA THR A 471 -0.94 -21.21 0.69
C THR A 471 -0.35 -21.16 -0.71
N ALA A 472 0.31 -20.04 -1.04
CA ALA A 472 1.19 -19.96 -2.20
C ALA A 472 2.54 -20.68 -1.97
N GLY A 473 2.79 -21.29 -0.81
CA GLY A 473 3.98 -22.08 -0.50
C GLY A 473 3.99 -23.46 -1.17
N LEU A 474 5.18 -23.98 -1.49
CA LEU A 474 5.33 -25.37 -1.95
C LEU A 474 5.06 -26.34 -0.81
N GLU A 475 4.52 -27.51 -1.11
CA GLU A 475 4.18 -28.53 -0.10
C GLU A 475 5.38 -28.90 0.80
N ASP A 476 6.54 -29.16 0.22
CA ASP A 476 7.78 -29.53 0.94
C ASP A 476 8.34 -28.40 1.85
N TYR A 477 7.78 -27.19 1.73
CA TYR A 477 8.04 -26.06 2.63
C TYR A 477 6.92 -25.89 3.66
N ALA A 478 5.67 -25.83 3.21
CA ALA A 478 4.53 -25.45 4.04
C ALA A 478 4.04 -26.60 4.93
N LYS A 479 4.11 -27.85 4.45
CA LYS A 479 3.60 -29.02 5.19
C LYS A 479 4.22 -29.15 6.60
N PRO A 480 5.55 -29.09 6.78
CA PRO A 480 6.16 -29.16 8.11
C PRO A 480 5.73 -28.03 9.04
N ILE A 481 5.42 -26.85 8.50
CA ILE A 481 4.94 -25.70 9.28
C ILE A 481 3.52 -25.96 9.76
N ILE A 482 2.64 -26.37 8.86
CA ILE A 482 1.23 -26.67 9.18
C ILE A 482 1.14 -27.85 10.17
N ASP A 483 2.00 -28.87 10.02
CA ASP A 483 2.08 -29.98 10.98
C ASP A 483 2.52 -29.53 12.38
N ALA A 484 3.33 -28.48 12.49
CA ALA A 484 3.72 -27.93 13.79
C ALA A 484 2.60 -27.09 14.44
N ILE A 485 1.79 -26.39 13.63
CA ILE A 485 0.65 -25.59 14.08
C ILE A 485 -0.53 -26.48 14.49
N ASP A 486 -0.85 -27.52 13.71
CA ASP A 486 -1.94 -28.47 13.97
C ASP A 486 -1.40 -29.92 14.03
N PRO A 487 -0.67 -30.28 15.10
CA PRO A 487 -0.03 -31.59 15.22
C PRO A 487 -1.03 -32.75 15.31
N SER A 488 -2.24 -32.45 15.75
CA SER A 488 -3.35 -33.40 15.84
C SER A 488 -4.20 -33.50 14.57
N ASN A 489 -3.94 -32.65 13.57
CA ASN A 489 -4.73 -32.56 12.34
C ASN A 489 -6.24 -32.44 12.59
N ARG A 490 -6.62 -31.63 13.59
CA ARG A 490 -8.01 -31.43 14.03
C ARG A 490 -8.60 -30.09 13.60
N LEU A 491 -7.74 -29.11 13.29
CA LEU A 491 -8.13 -27.72 13.02
C LEU A 491 -8.39 -27.51 11.53
N PHE A 492 -7.53 -28.02 10.66
CA PHE A 492 -7.64 -27.79 9.21
C PHE A 492 -8.40 -28.91 8.50
N ALA A 493 -9.52 -28.57 7.85
CA ALA A 493 -10.31 -29.51 7.06
C ALA A 493 -9.58 -29.94 5.77
N HIS A 494 -8.86 -29.01 5.14
CA HIS A 494 -8.08 -29.22 3.92
C HIS A 494 -6.81 -28.34 3.89
N ARG A 495 -5.82 -28.77 3.10
CA ARG A 495 -4.56 -28.04 2.87
C ARG A 495 -4.30 -27.96 1.38
N ILE A 496 -4.21 -26.75 0.84
CA ILE A 496 -4.00 -26.46 -0.58
C ILE A 496 -2.68 -25.69 -0.70
N TYR A 497 -1.73 -26.27 -1.41
CA TYR A 497 -0.40 -25.69 -1.63
C TYR A 497 -0.32 -24.95 -2.97
N ARG A 498 0.87 -24.46 -3.33
CA ARG A 498 1.14 -23.71 -4.58
C ARG A 498 0.58 -24.38 -5.82
N GLU A 499 0.61 -25.71 -5.90
CA GLU A 499 0.09 -26.49 -7.03
C GLU A 499 -1.42 -26.31 -7.26
N GLY A 500 -2.19 -25.89 -6.24
CA GLY A 500 -3.61 -25.57 -6.36
C GLY A 500 -3.89 -24.15 -6.88
N THR A 501 -2.88 -23.27 -6.90
CA THR A 501 -3.01 -21.88 -7.37
C THR A 501 -3.02 -21.77 -8.90
N LEU A 502 -3.47 -20.63 -9.41
CA LEU A 502 -3.44 -20.30 -10.84
C LEU A 502 -2.39 -19.24 -11.16
N ARG A 503 -1.73 -19.43 -12.29
CA ARG A 503 -0.85 -18.44 -12.89
C ARG A 503 -1.64 -17.61 -13.90
N THR A 504 -1.73 -16.31 -13.68
CA THR A 504 -2.28 -15.35 -14.62
C THR A 504 -1.17 -14.45 -15.17
N ASP A 505 -1.53 -13.53 -16.08
CA ASP A 505 -0.61 -12.51 -16.58
C ASP A 505 -0.27 -11.45 -15.52
N TYR A 506 -1.12 -11.32 -14.50
CA TYR A 506 -0.99 -10.33 -13.43
C TYR A 506 -0.28 -10.89 -12.19
N TYR A 507 -0.57 -12.13 -11.81
CA TYR A 507 -0.04 -12.74 -10.60
C TYR A 507 0.12 -14.25 -10.73
N GLN A 508 1.17 -14.80 -10.10
CA GLN A 508 1.58 -16.19 -10.35
C GLN A 508 0.88 -17.21 -9.45
N CYS A 509 0.19 -16.76 -8.40
CA CYS A 509 -0.36 -17.62 -7.36
C CYS A 509 -1.78 -17.16 -6.97
N VAL A 510 -2.63 -16.92 -7.97
CA VAL A 510 -4.04 -16.56 -7.74
C VAL A 510 -4.78 -17.74 -7.11
N LYS A 511 -5.50 -17.49 -6.03
CA LYS A 511 -6.24 -18.49 -5.26
C LYS A 511 -7.70 -18.49 -5.70
N ASP A 512 -7.96 -19.16 -6.83
CA ASP A 512 -9.29 -19.16 -7.44
C ASP A 512 -10.28 -20.02 -6.64
N MET A 513 -11.15 -19.35 -5.89
CA MET A 513 -12.09 -19.96 -4.96
C MET A 513 -13.22 -20.70 -5.67
N ALA A 514 -13.53 -20.37 -6.93
CA ALA A 514 -14.57 -21.06 -7.67
C ALA A 514 -14.24 -22.55 -7.81
N ARG A 515 -12.95 -22.92 -7.85
CA ARG A 515 -12.47 -24.30 -8.08
C ARG A 515 -12.56 -25.21 -6.84
N LEU A 516 -13.04 -24.71 -5.71
CA LEU A 516 -13.01 -25.39 -4.41
C LEU A 516 -14.23 -26.28 -4.11
N ASN A 517 -15.22 -26.39 -5.01
CA ASN A 517 -16.51 -27.03 -4.69
C ASN A 517 -17.12 -26.46 -3.38
N ARG A 518 -17.10 -25.14 -3.22
CA ARG A 518 -17.70 -24.42 -2.08
C ARG A 518 -18.61 -23.31 -2.60
N ASP A 519 -19.63 -22.97 -1.82
CA ASP A 519 -20.51 -21.84 -2.15
C ASP A 519 -19.76 -20.52 -1.89
N LEU A 520 -19.57 -19.71 -2.94
CA LEU A 520 -18.91 -18.41 -2.84
C LEU A 520 -19.68 -17.42 -1.96
N ARG A 521 -20.98 -17.61 -1.70
CA ARG A 521 -21.73 -16.79 -0.74
C ARG A 521 -21.29 -17.04 0.70
N ARG A 522 -20.65 -18.18 0.96
CA ARG A 522 -20.23 -18.64 2.29
C ARG A 522 -18.73 -18.93 2.33
N THR A 523 -17.93 -18.38 1.40
CA THR A 523 -16.48 -18.60 1.31
C THR A 523 -15.74 -17.28 1.42
N VAL A 524 -14.69 -17.23 2.24
CA VAL A 524 -13.82 -16.06 2.40
C VAL A 524 -12.36 -16.46 2.31
N LEU A 525 -11.52 -15.57 1.77
CA LEU A 525 -10.07 -15.74 1.70
C LEU A 525 -9.36 -14.64 2.49
N VAL A 526 -8.68 -15.01 3.56
CA VAL A 526 -7.83 -14.12 4.38
C VAL A 526 -6.39 -14.21 3.89
N ASP A 527 -5.86 -13.10 3.39
CA ASP A 527 -4.57 -13.07 2.71
C ASP A 527 -3.92 -11.68 2.80
N ASP A 528 -2.62 -11.63 3.05
CA ASP A 528 -1.85 -10.39 3.11
C ASP A 528 -1.50 -9.83 1.72
N THR A 529 -1.69 -10.65 0.67
CA THR A 529 -1.36 -10.33 -0.71
C THR A 529 -2.63 -10.09 -1.51
N PRO A 530 -2.97 -8.83 -1.86
CA PRO A 530 -4.21 -8.55 -2.55
C PRO A 530 -4.44 -9.30 -3.86
N LEU A 531 -3.36 -9.51 -4.61
CA LEU A 531 -3.41 -10.24 -5.89
C LEU A 531 -3.80 -11.72 -5.75
N ALA A 532 -3.82 -12.29 -4.54
CA ALA A 532 -4.27 -13.66 -4.32
C ALA A 532 -5.78 -13.83 -4.58
N PHE A 533 -6.60 -12.83 -4.27
CA PHE A 533 -8.06 -12.84 -4.48
C PHE A 533 -8.50 -12.26 -5.83
N LEU A 534 -7.58 -12.08 -6.80
CA LEU A 534 -7.82 -11.43 -8.09
C LEU A 534 -9.07 -11.91 -8.86
N HIS A 535 -9.42 -13.20 -8.80
CA HIS A 535 -10.59 -13.76 -9.49
C HIS A 535 -11.92 -13.55 -8.74
N GLN A 536 -11.87 -13.32 -7.43
CA GLN A 536 -13.03 -13.13 -6.55
C GLN A 536 -12.72 -12.05 -5.50
N PRO A 537 -12.52 -10.79 -5.91
CA PRO A 537 -12.20 -9.69 -5.00
C PRO A 537 -13.24 -9.51 -3.88
N ASP A 538 -14.53 -9.72 -4.19
CA ASP A 538 -15.63 -9.57 -3.23
C ASP A 538 -15.64 -10.64 -2.12
N ASN A 539 -14.75 -11.62 -2.19
CA ASN A 539 -14.58 -12.68 -1.20
C ASN A 539 -13.25 -12.55 -0.41
N GLY A 540 -12.45 -11.52 -0.71
CA GLY A 540 -11.15 -11.28 -0.08
C GLY A 540 -11.24 -10.49 1.23
N VAL A 541 -10.44 -10.90 2.20
CA VAL A 541 -10.18 -10.18 3.45
C VAL A 541 -8.68 -9.80 3.45
N PRO A 542 -8.33 -8.58 3.01
CA PRO A 542 -6.95 -8.11 3.08
C PRO A 542 -6.50 -7.97 4.54
N VAL A 543 -5.30 -8.46 4.85
CA VAL A 543 -4.69 -8.32 6.17
C VAL A 543 -3.31 -7.70 6.09
N LEU A 544 -2.84 -7.10 7.19
CA LEU A 544 -1.45 -6.68 7.27
C LEU A 544 -0.53 -7.88 7.35
N GLY A 545 0.51 -7.84 6.51
CA GLY A 545 1.57 -8.83 6.48
C GLY A 545 2.34 -8.90 7.80
N PHE A 546 2.35 -10.08 8.40
CA PHE A 546 3.02 -10.41 9.66
C PHE A 546 4.51 -10.66 9.45
N ARG A 547 5.35 -9.99 10.24
CA ARG A 547 6.82 -10.03 10.12
C ARG A 547 7.50 -10.49 11.41
N GLY A 548 6.81 -11.26 12.24
CA GLY A 548 7.35 -11.77 13.51
C GLY A 548 7.19 -10.83 14.70
N ASP A 549 6.34 -9.80 14.58
CA ASP A 549 6.13 -8.78 15.61
C ASP A 549 5.42 -9.38 16.85
N PRO A 550 6.01 -9.33 18.06
CA PRO A 550 5.45 -9.97 19.25
C PRO A 550 4.16 -9.30 19.77
N ASP A 551 3.97 -8.03 19.43
CA ASP A 551 2.83 -7.22 19.84
C ASP A 551 1.69 -7.22 18.82
N ASP A 552 1.80 -7.98 17.72
CA ASP A 552 0.71 -8.12 16.76
C ASP A 552 -0.53 -8.70 17.46
N ARG A 553 -1.70 -8.14 17.19
CA ARG A 553 -2.99 -8.58 17.73
C ARG A 553 -4.05 -8.82 16.65
N LEU A 554 -3.65 -8.80 15.37
CA LEU A 554 -4.58 -8.75 14.25
C LEU A 554 -5.50 -9.98 14.21
N LEU A 555 -4.99 -11.18 14.49
CA LEU A 555 -5.78 -12.41 14.39
C LEU A 555 -6.96 -12.42 15.36
N LEU A 556 -6.69 -12.20 16.65
CA LEU A 556 -7.70 -12.30 17.69
C LEU A 556 -8.62 -11.08 17.72
N GLU A 557 -8.06 -9.89 17.48
CA GLU A 557 -8.81 -8.67 17.74
C GLU A 557 -9.46 -8.06 16.48
N ALA A 558 -9.07 -8.49 15.28
CA ALA A 558 -9.64 -7.97 14.02
C ALA A 558 -10.18 -9.06 13.08
N VAL A 559 -9.41 -10.12 12.83
CA VAL A 559 -9.82 -11.19 11.89
C VAL A 559 -10.91 -12.06 12.50
N LEU A 560 -10.73 -12.55 13.73
CA LEU A 560 -11.69 -13.42 14.41
C LEU A 560 -13.08 -12.78 14.56
N PRO A 561 -13.22 -11.53 15.05
CA PRO A 561 -14.53 -10.91 15.20
C PRO A 561 -15.22 -10.66 13.85
N LEU A 562 -14.44 -10.38 12.79
CA LEU A 562 -14.98 -10.31 11.43
C LEU A 562 -15.50 -11.68 10.97
N MET A 563 -14.75 -12.76 11.19
CA MET A 563 -15.20 -14.11 10.83
C MET A 563 -16.50 -14.49 11.56
N GLN A 564 -16.64 -14.13 12.84
CA GLN A 564 -17.86 -14.35 13.62
C GLN A 564 -19.06 -13.58 13.06
N VAL A 565 -18.87 -12.36 12.56
CA VAL A 565 -19.93 -11.59 11.87
C VAL A 565 -20.30 -12.27 10.56
N LEU A 566 -19.32 -12.57 9.70
CA LEU A 566 -19.55 -13.19 8.40
C LEU A 566 -20.20 -14.58 8.52
N ALA A 567 -19.94 -15.30 9.61
CA ALA A 567 -20.57 -16.59 9.87
C ALA A 567 -22.10 -16.49 9.98
N LYS A 568 -22.64 -15.34 10.40
CA LYS A 568 -24.08 -15.07 10.54
C LYS A 568 -24.74 -14.58 9.23
N GLU A 569 -23.95 -14.19 8.23
CA GLU A 569 -24.45 -13.59 6.98
C GLU A 569 -24.87 -14.65 5.94
N GLY A 570 -26.03 -14.46 5.29
CA GLY A 570 -26.44 -15.35 4.20
C GLY A 570 -25.53 -15.27 2.97
N ASP A 571 -24.93 -14.10 2.73
CA ASP A 571 -23.96 -13.86 1.67
C ASP A 571 -22.87 -12.88 2.13
N VAL A 572 -21.67 -13.38 2.33
CA VAL A 572 -20.52 -12.62 2.88
C VAL A 572 -20.09 -11.46 1.99
N ARG A 573 -20.36 -11.52 0.69
CA ARG A 573 -19.80 -10.60 -0.31
C ARG A 573 -20.32 -9.18 -0.15
N HIS A 574 -21.56 -9.01 0.31
CA HIS A 574 -22.11 -7.67 0.57
C HIS A 574 -21.39 -6.97 1.72
N THR A 575 -21.11 -7.71 2.80
CA THR A 575 -20.39 -7.17 3.96
C THR A 575 -18.94 -6.88 3.62
N LEU A 576 -18.28 -7.78 2.88
CA LEU A 576 -16.91 -7.57 2.41
C LEU A 576 -16.79 -6.43 1.40
N GLN A 577 -17.77 -6.26 0.51
CA GLN A 577 -17.81 -5.14 -0.42
C GLN A 577 -17.96 -3.81 0.32
N ARG A 578 -18.82 -3.73 1.34
CA ARG A 578 -18.95 -2.51 2.17
C ARG A 578 -17.68 -2.19 2.96
N ARG A 579 -16.97 -3.21 3.43
CA ARG A 579 -15.79 -3.06 4.29
C ARG A 579 -14.51 -2.77 3.50
N PHE A 580 -14.22 -3.57 2.48
CA PHE A 580 -12.94 -3.51 1.77
C PHE A 580 -13.02 -2.98 0.35
N ASP A 581 -14.19 -3.10 -0.30
CA ASP A 581 -14.43 -2.81 -1.72
C ASP A 581 -13.23 -3.14 -2.63
N MET A 582 -12.74 -4.38 -2.53
CA MET A 582 -11.53 -4.80 -3.25
C MET A 582 -11.68 -4.64 -4.76
N THR A 583 -12.90 -4.73 -5.28
CA THR A 583 -13.21 -4.46 -6.68
C THR A 583 -12.84 -3.03 -7.07
N THR A 584 -13.24 -2.03 -6.28
CA THR A 584 -12.82 -0.64 -6.51
C THR A 584 -11.33 -0.44 -6.24
N TRP A 585 -10.76 -1.09 -5.22
CA TRP A 585 -9.32 -1.04 -4.99
C TRP A 585 -8.52 -1.50 -6.22
N PHE A 586 -8.89 -2.63 -6.84
CA PHE A 586 -8.24 -3.12 -8.05
C PHE A 586 -8.41 -2.16 -9.23
N ARG A 587 -9.59 -1.55 -9.39
CA ARG A 587 -9.86 -0.55 -10.43
C ARG A 587 -8.96 0.68 -10.26
N ARG A 588 -8.82 1.19 -9.04
CA ARG A 588 -7.91 2.31 -8.69
C ARG A 588 -6.44 1.95 -8.94
N ASN A 589 -6.08 0.69 -8.80
CA ASN A 589 -4.73 0.17 -9.06
C ASN A 589 -4.52 -0.28 -10.52
N ASN A 590 -5.33 0.20 -11.48
CA ASN A 590 -5.20 -0.04 -12.91
C ASN A 590 -5.33 -1.52 -13.35
N PHE A 591 -6.08 -2.33 -12.60
CA PHE A 591 -6.47 -3.67 -13.05
C PHE A 591 -7.80 -3.61 -13.81
N PRO A 592 -7.93 -4.27 -14.98
CA PRO A 592 -9.21 -4.43 -15.68
C PRO A 592 -10.07 -5.49 -14.97
N ILE A 593 -10.45 -5.21 -13.72
CA ILE A 593 -10.96 -6.20 -12.77
C ILE A 593 -12.27 -6.84 -13.25
N THR A 594 -13.14 -6.08 -13.91
CA THR A 594 -14.40 -6.59 -14.47
C THR A 594 -14.15 -7.68 -15.53
N ASP A 595 -13.18 -7.47 -16.41
CA ASP A 595 -12.84 -8.42 -17.48
C ASP A 595 -12.20 -9.68 -16.88
N ILE A 596 -11.31 -9.49 -15.90
CA ILE A 596 -10.65 -10.59 -15.19
C ILE A 596 -11.67 -11.47 -14.47
N MET A 597 -12.60 -10.87 -13.72
CA MET A 597 -13.65 -11.61 -13.01
C MET A 597 -14.58 -12.35 -13.98
N THR A 598 -14.92 -11.72 -15.11
CA THR A 598 -15.78 -12.34 -16.12
C THR A 598 -15.09 -13.55 -16.76
N ALA A 599 -13.84 -13.39 -17.21
CA ALA A 599 -13.05 -14.46 -17.76
C ALA A 599 -12.85 -15.62 -16.76
N ALA A 600 -12.59 -15.31 -15.49
CA ALA A 600 -12.45 -16.31 -14.44
C ALA A 600 -13.74 -17.11 -14.20
N ARG A 601 -14.90 -16.44 -14.12
CA ARG A 601 -16.21 -17.11 -13.98
C ARG A 601 -16.52 -18.03 -15.16
N GLU A 602 -16.22 -17.60 -16.37
CA GLU A 602 -16.42 -18.44 -17.55
C GLU A 602 -15.49 -19.65 -17.56
N ALA A 603 -14.20 -19.45 -17.24
CA ALA A 603 -13.24 -20.54 -17.14
C ALA A 603 -13.69 -21.58 -16.10
N ALA A 604 -14.05 -21.11 -14.89
CA ALA A 604 -14.60 -21.94 -13.82
C ALA A 604 -15.81 -22.78 -14.27
N ARG A 605 -16.81 -22.15 -14.94
CA ARG A 605 -17.99 -22.86 -15.46
C ARG A 605 -17.63 -23.92 -16.50
N ARG A 606 -16.71 -23.61 -17.42
CA ARG A 606 -16.24 -24.57 -18.43
C ARG A 606 -15.56 -25.77 -17.79
N GLU A 607 -14.68 -25.53 -16.82
CA GLU A 607 -13.99 -26.60 -16.09
C GLU A 607 -14.96 -27.47 -15.27
N GLN A 608 -15.94 -26.85 -14.60
CA GLN A 608 -16.99 -27.56 -13.87
C GLN A 608 -17.81 -28.46 -14.80
N ALA A 609 -18.22 -27.96 -15.96
CA ALA A 609 -18.99 -28.72 -16.95
C ALA A 609 -18.19 -29.92 -17.50
N LEU A 610 -16.90 -29.72 -17.78
CA LEU A 610 -16.00 -30.80 -18.20
C LEU A 610 -15.84 -31.87 -17.11
N HIS A 611 -15.68 -31.45 -15.85
CA HIS A 611 -15.56 -32.36 -14.71
C HIS A 611 -16.83 -33.18 -14.49
N LEU A 612 -18.01 -32.55 -14.52
CA LEU A 612 -19.29 -33.24 -14.41
C LEU A 612 -19.51 -34.20 -15.59
N GLY A 613 -19.16 -33.78 -16.81
CA GLY A 613 -19.21 -34.62 -18.00
C GLY A 613 -18.24 -35.81 -17.97
N ALA A 614 -17.12 -35.71 -17.26
CA ALA A 614 -16.18 -36.81 -17.03
C ALA A 614 -16.71 -37.82 -15.99
N LEU A 615 -17.32 -37.33 -14.90
CA LEU A 615 -17.94 -38.18 -13.87
C LEU A 615 -19.13 -39.01 -14.40
N LEU A 616 -19.89 -38.47 -15.35
CA LEU A 616 -21.00 -39.17 -16.01
C LEU A 616 -20.53 -40.22 -17.05
N ARG A 617 -19.25 -40.20 -17.46
CA ARG A 617 -18.65 -41.19 -18.37
C ARG A 617 -17.85 -42.26 -17.62
N GLY A 618 -18.48 -42.92 -16.64
CA GLY A 618 -17.95 -44.12 -16.00
C GLY A 618 -17.77 -45.30 -16.97
N PRO A 619 -16.98 -46.33 -16.62
CA PRO A 619 -16.49 -47.34 -17.57
C PRO A 619 -17.63 -48.14 -18.19
N SER A 620 -17.57 -48.25 -19.51
CA SER A 620 -18.49 -49.01 -20.37
C SER A 620 -18.70 -50.43 -19.86
N SER A 621 -19.91 -50.75 -19.43
CA SER A 621 -20.41 -52.13 -19.40
C SER A 621 -21.63 -52.21 -20.31
N GLY A 622 -21.53 -53.13 -21.29
CA GLY A 622 -22.61 -53.83 -22.01
C GLY A 622 -23.88 -53.08 -22.44
N CYS A 623 -24.07 -52.99 -23.76
CA CYS A 623 -25.35 -52.82 -24.47
C CYS A 623 -26.46 -53.77 -23.91
N PRO A 624 -27.78 -53.47 -24.07
CA PRO A 624 -28.41 -53.51 -25.40
C PRO A 624 -29.42 -52.36 -25.70
N THR A 625 -29.57 -52.07 -26.99
CA THR A 625 -30.66 -51.30 -27.67
C THR A 625 -32.02 -52.04 -27.59
N PRO A 626 -33.16 -51.61 -28.21
CA PRO A 626 -33.64 -50.34 -28.83
C PRO A 626 -35.06 -49.95 -28.24
N PRO A 627 -35.95 -49.06 -28.79
CA PRO A 627 -36.01 -48.54 -30.16
C PRO A 627 -36.32 -47.04 -30.41
N ASP A 628 -35.93 -46.68 -31.62
CA ASP A 628 -36.42 -45.61 -32.48
C ASP A 628 -37.92 -45.30 -32.33
N ARG A 629 -38.24 -44.00 -32.28
CA ARG A 629 -39.40 -43.46 -32.98
C ARG A 629 -39.19 -41.98 -33.32
N THR A 630 -39.29 -41.75 -34.62
CA THR A 630 -39.32 -40.49 -35.36
C THR A 630 -40.59 -39.69 -35.12
N ALA A 631 -40.48 -38.36 -35.06
CA ALA A 631 -41.44 -37.33 -35.54
C ALA A 631 -41.01 -35.96 -34.97
N SER A 632 -40.47 -35.04 -35.78
CA SER A 632 -41.22 -34.01 -36.53
C SER A 632 -41.98 -33.04 -35.63
N GLY A 633 -41.57 -31.77 -35.59
CA GLY A 633 -42.30 -30.72 -34.88
C GLY A 633 -41.59 -29.37 -34.85
N ASN A 634 -41.62 -28.70 -35.99
CA ASN A 634 -41.07 -27.38 -36.28
C ASN A 634 -41.62 -26.21 -35.41
N PHE A 635 -40.75 -25.19 -35.27
CA PHE A 635 -41.02 -23.74 -35.29
C PHE A 635 -41.40 -22.95 -34.01
N ASN A 636 -40.40 -22.18 -33.56
CA ASN A 636 -40.29 -20.71 -33.64
C ASN A 636 -41.09 -19.77 -32.69
N ARG A 637 -40.30 -18.86 -32.08
CA ARG A 637 -40.51 -17.41 -31.88
C ARG A 637 -41.34 -16.87 -30.69
N THR A 638 -40.58 -16.17 -29.82
CA THR A 638 -40.72 -14.79 -29.30
C THR A 638 -41.84 -14.36 -28.34
N SER A 639 -41.42 -13.43 -27.44
CA SER A 639 -42.13 -12.29 -26.80
C SER A 639 -43.21 -12.67 -25.76
N SER A 640 -43.04 -12.37 -24.47
CA SER A 640 -43.02 -11.09 -23.71
C SER A 640 -44.34 -10.90 -22.96
N GLU A 641 -44.27 -10.53 -21.67
CA GLU A 641 -45.32 -9.86 -20.88
C GLU A 641 -46.61 -10.69 -20.60
N SER A 642 -47.37 -10.60 -19.51
CA SER A 642 -47.33 -9.91 -18.22
C SER A 642 -48.56 -10.38 -17.38
N TYR A 643 -48.56 -10.12 -16.07
CA TYR A 643 -49.69 -10.00 -15.11
C TYR A 643 -50.79 -11.08 -14.94
N ALA A 644 -50.95 -11.52 -13.67
CA ALA A 644 -52.19 -11.69 -12.85
C ALA A 644 -51.97 -12.84 -11.85
N ALA A 645 -51.88 -12.63 -10.53
CA ALA A 645 -52.89 -12.23 -9.54
C ALA A 645 -53.76 -13.39 -8.99
N GLU A 646 -53.71 -13.52 -7.66
CA GLU A 646 -54.69 -14.07 -6.69
C GLU A 646 -54.74 -15.57 -6.27
N GLY A 647 -54.82 -15.74 -4.93
CA GLY A 647 -55.45 -16.84 -4.18
C GLY A 647 -54.49 -17.90 -3.62
N GLY A 648 -54.41 -18.21 -2.31
CA GLY A 648 -55.22 -17.84 -1.16
C GLY A 648 -54.61 -18.43 0.13
N LEU A 649 -55.02 -17.85 1.26
CA LEU A 649 -54.60 -18.11 2.65
C LEU A 649 -55.17 -19.42 3.22
N SER A 650 -54.45 -20.05 4.17
CA SER A 650 -54.89 -20.31 5.57
C SER A 650 -53.83 -21.07 6.41
N PRO A 651 -53.94 -21.15 7.76
CA PRO A 651 -52.96 -20.60 8.69
C PRO A 651 -52.49 -21.62 9.76
N ASP A 652 -51.91 -21.12 10.86
CA ASP A 652 -51.46 -21.78 12.10
C ASP A 652 -49.95 -22.12 12.10
N THR A 653 -49.10 -21.58 12.96
CA THR A 653 -49.26 -21.25 14.39
C THR A 653 -48.42 -20.04 14.82
N ALA A 654 -48.94 -19.36 15.85
CA ALA A 654 -48.51 -18.08 16.39
C ALA A 654 -47.25 -18.09 17.29
N ALA A 655 -46.71 -16.87 17.43
CA ALA A 655 -46.14 -16.28 18.64
C ALA A 655 -44.82 -16.85 19.22
N MET A 656 -43.71 -16.28 18.75
CA MET A 656 -42.63 -15.88 19.65
C MET A 656 -42.61 -14.35 19.70
N ALA A 657 -43.34 -13.79 20.67
CA ALA A 657 -43.19 -12.40 21.05
C ALA A 657 -41.76 -12.21 21.58
N GLN A 658 -40.90 -11.61 20.75
CA GLN A 658 -39.62 -11.11 21.24
C GLN A 658 -39.94 -9.94 22.17
N SER A 659 -39.70 -10.14 23.45
CA SER A 659 -39.78 -9.09 24.46
C SER A 659 -38.87 -7.94 24.05
N VAL A 660 -39.46 -6.75 23.89
CA VAL A 660 -38.73 -5.49 23.68
C VAL A 660 -37.70 -5.36 24.80
N PRO A 661 -36.39 -5.19 24.50
CA PRO A 661 -35.39 -5.04 25.55
C PRO A 661 -35.71 -3.78 26.36
N PRO A 662 -35.72 -3.84 27.71
CA PRO A 662 -36.03 -2.69 28.53
C PRO A 662 -34.95 -1.61 28.37
N ARG A 663 -35.34 -0.38 28.69
CA ARG A 663 -34.44 0.78 28.77
C ARG A 663 -33.22 0.40 29.64
N PRO A 664 -31.97 0.64 29.20
CA PRO A 664 -30.81 0.36 30.05
C PRO A 664 -30.89 1.27 31.28
N ALA A 665 -31.16 0.68 32.44
CA ALA A 665 -31.23 1.37 33.72
C ALA A 665 -30.08 0.86 34.59
N TYR A 666 -29.11 1.73 34.89
CA TYR A 666 -27.99 1.40 35.77
C TYR A 666 -28.26 1.89 37.19
N THR A 667 -27.91 1.05 38.15
CA THR A 667 -27.90 1.37 39.58
C THR A 667 -26.52 1.93 39.96
N PHE A 668 -26.49 3.16 40.46
CA PHE A 668 -25.29 3.83 40.95
C PHE A 668 -25.29 3.84 42.49
N THR A 669 -24.12 3.62 43.10
CA THR A 669 -23.98 3.51 44.57
C THR A 669 -23.73 4.85 45.26
N THR A 670 -23.49 5.92 44.52
CA THR A 670 -23.19 7.25 45.07
C THR A 670 -24.46 8.08 45.29
N PRO A 671 -24.61 8.79 46.43
CA PRO A 671 -25.77 9.63 46.67
C PRO A 671 -25.83 10.78 45.65
N ARG A 672 -27.02 10.97 45.07
CA ARG A 672 -27.32 12.08 44.15
C ARG A 672 -27.15 13.43 44.87
N ALA A 673 -26.47 14.39 44.24
CA ALA A 673 -26.35 15.75 44.79
C ALA A 673 -27.74 16.38 44.97
N ALA A 674 -27.94 17.22 46.01
CA ALA A 674 -29.27 17.73 46.39
C ALA A 674 -29.87 18.73 45.38
N SER A 675 -29.05 19.48 44.63
CA SER A 675 -29.50 20.45 43.62
C SER A 675 -28.44 20.69 42.52
N PRO A 676 -28.83 20.91 41.25
CA PRO A 676 -27.89 21.18 40.16
C PRO A 676 -27.15 22.50 40.33
N SER A 677 -25.84 22.49 40.04
CA SER A 677 -24.96 23.65 40.18
C SER A 677 -24.79 24.44 38.89
N LYS A 678 -25.13 23.86 37.73
CA LYS A 678 -25.13 24.50 36.42
C LYS A 678 -26.43 24.24 35.67
N ARG A 679 -26.83 25.19 34.81
CA ARG A 679 -28.06 25.08 34.01
C ARG A 679 -27.92 24.06 32.86
N PHE A 680 -26.80 24.11 32.13
CA PHE A 680 -26.58 23.28 30.94
C PHE A 680 -25.21 22.59 30.95
N VAL A 681 -25.15 21.42 30.31
CA VAL A 681 -23.94 20.83 29.72
C VAL A 681 -24.24 20.49 28.26
N VAL A 682 -23.29 20.78 27.39
CA VAL A 682 -23.32 20.36 25.99
C VAL A 682 -22.36 19.20 25.82
N LEU A 683 -22.92 18.03 25.48
CA LEU A 683 -22.19 16.85 25.08
C LEU A 683 -22.19 16.78 23.56
N THR A 684 -21.04 16.51 22.97
CA THR A 684 -20.92 16.42 21.51
C THR A 684 -20.06 15.22 21.13
N ASP A 685 -20.46 14.51 20.09
CA ASP A 685 -19.53 13.66 19.37
C ASP A 685 -18.45 14.50 18.69
N PHE A 686 -17.35 13.87 18.26
CA PHE A 686 -16.25 14.54 17.58
C PHE A 686 -16.30 14.31 16.07
N ASP A 687 -16.07 13.08 15.63
CA ASP A 687 -16.02 12.72 14.21
C ASP A 687 -17.38 12.95 13.54
N LYS A 688 -17.39 13.61 12.37
CA LYS A 688 -18.61 13.96 11.59
C LYS A 688 -19.67 14.79 12.34
N THR A 689 -19.38 15.23 13.56
CA THR A 689 -20.20 16.15 14.34
C THR A 689 -19.50 17.49 14.54
N LEU A 690 -18.33 17.53 15.18
CA LEU A 690 -17.50 18.73 15.26
C LEU A 690 -16.59 18.89 14.03
N THR A 691 -16.22 17.78 13.40
CA THR A 691 -15.45 17.72 12.15
C THR A 691 -16.36 17.35 10.98
N ASP A 692 -15.90 17.53 9.74
CA ASP A 692 -16.57 16.99 8.54
C ASP A 692 -16.05 15.60 8.13
N CYS A 693 -14.97 15.13 8.77
CA CYS A 693 -14.32 13.86 8.47
C CYS A 693 -14.26 12.95 9.72
N ASP A 694 -14.00 11.67 9.48
CA ASP A 694 -13.55 10.75 10.53
C ASP A 694 -12.05 10.92 10.73
N ALA A 695 -11.60 11.25 11.94
CA ALA A 695 -10.20 11.53 12.24
C ALA A 695 -9.31 10.29 12.02
N GLY A 696 -9.83 9.09 12.28
CA GLY A 696 -9.19 7.81 11.97
C GLY A 696 -8.90 7.68 10.48
N GLU A 697 -9.95 7.75 9.67
CA GLU A 697 -9.88 7.64 8.22
C GLU A 697 -8.99 8.73 7.61
N ALA A 698 -9.16 10.00 8.02
CA ALA A 698 -8.42 11.13 7.47
C ALA A 698 -6.91 11.06 7.76
N VAL A 699 -6.52 10.66 8.98
CA VAL A 699 -5.10 10.46 9.33
C VAL A 699 -4.48 9.35 8.48
N VAL A 700 -5.20 8.24 8.29
CA VAL A 700 -4.72 7.14 7.48
C VAL A 700 -4.66 7.53 6.00
N GLU A 701 -5.64 8.25 5.49
CA GLU A 701 -5.65 8.75 4.11
C GLU A 701 -4.44 9.63 3.80
N GLN A 702 -4.05 10.51 4.73
CA GLN A 702 -2.89 11.39 4.53
C GLN A 702 -1.54 10.70 4.75
N LEU A 703 -1.44 9.77 5.70
CA LEU A 703 -0.15 9.18 6.11
C LEU A 703 0.14 7.81 5.49
N ALA A 704 -0.90 7.04 5.16
CA ALA A 704 -0.82 5.69 4.61
C ALA A 704 -2.12 5.29 3.88
N PRO A 705 -2.48 5.96 2.76
CA PRO A 705 -3.78 5.79 2.09
C PRO A 705 -4.07 4.35 1.66
N GLU A 706 -3.03 3.55 1.43
CA GLU A 706 -3.14 2.13 1.13
C GLU A 706 -3.70 1.27 2.28
N LEU A 707 -3.70 1.78 3.52
CA LEU A 707 -4.26 1.13 4.70
C LEU A 707 -5.72 1.53 4.96
N LEU A 708 -6.20 2.59 4.31
CA LEU A 708 -7.55 3.11 4.50
C LEU A 708 -8.66 2.05 4.31
N PRO A 709 -8.58 1.11 3.35
CA PRO A 709 -9.58 0.05 3.22
C PRO A 709 -9.71 -0.86 4.45
N MET A 710 -8.77 -0.82 5.40
CA MET A 710 -8.87 -1.56 6.65
C MET A 710 -9.74 -0.86 7.71
N LEU A 711 -9.94 0.46 7.62
CA LEU A 711 -10.77 1.25 8.55
C LEU A 711 -12.20 1.45 8.07
N ILE A 712 -12.41 1.52 6.75
CA ILE A 712 -13.74 1.83 6.20
C ILE A 712 -14.72 0.68 6.46
N GLY A 713 -15.96 1.03 6.82
CA GLY A 713 -17.07 0.07 6.91
C GLY A 713 -16.97 -0.93 8.07
N LEU A 714 -16.24 -0.57 9.13
CA LEU A 714 -16.26 -1.29 10.40
C LEU A 714 -17.67 -1.25 11.02
N ASP A 715 -18.09 -2.37 11.63
CA ASP A 715 -19.36 -2.43 12.36
C ASP A 715 -19.27 -1.53 13.61
N PRO A 716 -20.15 -0.51 13.77
CA PRO A 716 -20.15 0.36 14.93
C PRO A 716 -20.35 -0.37 16.28
N ARG A 717 -20.82 -1.62 16.26
CA ARG A 717 -21.00 -2.46 17.45
C ARG A 717 -19.73 -3.18 17.90
N GLN A 718 -18.69 -3.20 17.07
CA GLN A 718 -17.40 -3.80 17.42
C GLN A 718 -16.42 -2.75 17.92
N SER A 719 -15.52 -3.15 18.81
CA SER A 719 -14.42 -2.25 19.18
C SER A 719 -13.44 -2.12 18.01
N TYR A 720 -13.23 -0.89 17.54
CA TYR A 720 -12.23 -0.57 16.51
C TYR A 720 -10.83 -0.33 17.10
N VAL A 721 -10.69 -0.20 18.43
CA VAL A 721 -9.40 0.02 19.11
C VAL A 721 -8.31 -0.94 18.63
N PRO A 722 -8.56 -2.25 18.48
CA PRO A 722 -7.59 -3.19 17.92
C PRO A 722 -7.07 -2.87 16.53
N ILE A 723 -7.99 -2.58 15.61
CA ILE A 723 -7.63 -2.35 14.21
C ILE A 723 -6.95 -0.99 14.06
N THR A 724 -7.39 0.00 14.84
CA THR A 724 -6.72 1.30 14.96
C THR A 724 -5.28 1.13 15.45
N ASN A 725 -5.03 0.38 16.52
CA ASN A 725 -3.66 0.12 17.02
C ASN A 725 -2.77 -0.60 16.01
N THR A 726 -3.35 -1.55 15.29
CA THR A 726 -2.65 -2.30 14.26
C THR A 726 -2.22 -1.38 13.12
N ILE A 727 -3.10 -0.49 12.67
CA ILE A 727 -2.82 0.48 11.60
C ILE A 727 -1.83 1.56 12.07
N LEU A 728 -1.96 2.08 13.29
CA LEU A 728 -1.02 3.06 13.84
C LEU A 728 0.39 2.50 13.96
N SER A 729 0.52 1.24 14.38
CA SER A 729 1.79 0.53 14.42
C SER A 729 2.40 0.39 13.03
N GLU A 730 1.57 0.08 12.04
CA GLU A 730 1.97 -0.05 10.65
C GLU A 730 2.42 1.28 10.02
N ILE A 731 1.69 2.37 10.30
CA ILE A 731 2.04 3.75 9.89
C ILE A 731 3.42 4.12 10.41
N GLN A 732 3.65 3.92 11.72
CA GLN A 732 4.95 4.20 12.32
C GLN A 732 6.05 3.33 11.70
N ARG A 733 5.78 2.05 11.45
CA ARG A 733 6.73 1.12 10.83
C ARG A 733 7.08 1.51 9.39
N ARG A 734 6.20 2.23 8.69
CA ARG A 734 6.48 2.81 7.35
C ARG A 734 7.40 4.03 7.42
N GLY A 735 7.79 4.46 8.62
CA GLY A 735 8.72 5.54 8.87
C GLY A 735 8.05 6.86 9.22
N VAL A 736 6.72 6.86 9.44
CA VAL A 736 6.02 8.04 9.92
C VAL A 736 6.43 8.32 11.36
N SER A 737 7.01 9.51 11.59
CA SER A 737 7.47 9.92 12.91
C SER A 737 6.30 10.36 13.79
N ARG A 738 6.52 10.39 15.11
CA ARG A 738 5.58 10.99 16.07
C ARG A 738 5.22 12.42 15.63
N ASP A 739 6.22 13.23 15.29
CA ASP A 739 6.00 14.63 14.94
C ASP A 739 5.22 14.78 13.64
N GLN A 740 5.44 13.90 12.65
CA GLN A 740 4.64 13.86 11.43
C GLN A 740 3.17 13.54 11.74
N LEU A 741 2.90 12.52 12.56
CA LEU A 741 1.54 12.17 12.98
C LEU A 741 0.85 13.33 13.70
N LEU A 742 1.53 13.94 14.68
CA LEU A 742 0.97 15.05 15.46
C LEU A 742 0.75 16.31 14.62
N THR A 743 1.66 16.61 13.69
CA THR A 743 1.53 17.74 12.76
C THR A 743 0.34 17.53 11.82
N THR A 744 0.16 16.31 11.32
CA THR A 744 -0.98 15.94 10.46
C THR A 744 -2.30 16.14 11.21
N LEU A 745 -2.39 15.68 12.46
CA LEU A 745 -3.56 15.91 13.30
C LEU A 745 -3.83 17.40 13.54
N GLN A 746 -2.79 18.22 13.74
CA GLN A 746 -2.96 19.67 13.88
C GLN A 746 -3.41 20.33 12.58
N GLN A 747 -2.93 19.88 11.42
CA GLN A 747 -3.36 20.36 10.11
C GLN A 747 -4.84 20.02 9.85
N LEU A 748 -5.24 18.76 10.08
CA LEU A 748 -6.65 18.34 10.05
C LEU A 748 -7.50 19.14 11.04
N GLY A 749 -6.96 19.46 12.21
CA GLY A 749 -7.60 20.32 13.19
C GLY A 749 -7.83 21.75 12.70
N ALA A 750 -6.88 22.31 11.94
CA ALA A 750 -7.02 23.66 11.37
C ALA A 750 -8.14 23.75 10.30
N GLU A 751 -8.57 22.61 9.77
CA GLU A 751 -9.69 22.48 8.83
C GLU A 751 -11.05 22.32 9.53
N ILE A 752 -11.10 22.26 10.88
CA ILE A 752 -12.36 22.23 11.62
C ILE A 752 -13.23 23.43 11.21
N PRO A 753 -14.51 23.23 10.86
CA PRO A 753 -15.40 24.29 10.40
C PRO A 753 -15.43 25.50 11.33
N LEU A 754 -15.39 26.69 10.73
CA LEU A 754 -15.35 27.94 11.48
C LEU A 754 -16.58 28.10 12.38
N ALA A 755 -17.77 27.72 11.90
CA ALA A 755 -19.00 27.74 12.70
C ALA A 755 -18.89 26.87 13.95
N THR A 756 -18.23 25.72 13.87
CA THR A 756 -17.97 24.84 15.02
C THR A 756 -17.05 25.50 16.04
N THR A 757 -15.92 26.07 15.59
CA THR A 757 -15.02 26.78 16.51
C THR A 757 -15.68 28.01 17.14
N GLU A 758 -16.52 28.73 16.39
CA GLU A 758 -17.33 29.83 16.91
C GLU A 758 -18.33 29.35 17.96
N MET A 759 -19.01 28.23 17.71
CA MET A 759 -19.94 27.60 18.64
C MET A 759 -19.25 27.25 19.96
N LEU A 760 -18.11 26.57 19.90
CA LEU A 760 -17.31 26.21 21.09
C LEU A 760 -16.89 27.46 21.87
N ARG A 761 -16.37 28.48 21.17
CA ARG A 761 -15.95 29.75 21.77
C ARG A 761 -17.11 30.49 22.44
N MET A 762 -18.28 30.53 21.79
CA MET A 762 -19.49 31.16 22.29
C MET A 762 -19.98 30.48 23.56
N MET A 763 -20.08 29.14 23.55
CA MET A 763 -20.49 28.37 24.73
C MET A 763 -19.53 28.58 25.90
N HIS A 764 -18.23 28.54 25.64
CA HIS A 764 -17.21 28.81 26.66
C HIS A 764 -17.33 30.23 27.23
N GLY A 765 -17.51 31.24 26.38
CA GLY A 765 -17.72 32.63 26.78
C GLY A 765 -18.98 32.85 27.63
N ALA A 766 -20.02 32.04 27.39
CA ALA A 766 -21.24 32.01 28.20
C ALA A 766 -21.11 31.16 29.49
N GLY A 767 -19.94 30.59 29.77
CA GLY A 767 -19.69 29.75 30.95
C GLY A 767 -20.35 28.37 30.88
N ILE A 768 -20.78 27.94 29.69
CA ILE A 768 -21.41 26.64 29.45
C ILE A 768 -20.34 25.55 29.45
N ASP A 769 -20.63 24.45 30.13
CA ASP A 769 -19.75 23.28 30.19
C ASP A 769 -19.88 22.51 28.88
N VAL A 770 -18.80 22.42 28.11
CA VAL A 770 -18.76 21.71 26.82
C VAL A 770 -17.88 20.49 26.98
N ARG A 771 -18.40 19.29 26.72
CA ARG A 771 -17.63 18.06 26.80
C ARG A 771 -17.76 17.24 25.53
N ILE A 772 -16.66 16.64 25.13
CA ILE A 772 -16.64 15.70 24.00
C ILE A 772 -16.87 14.29 24.55
N LEU A 773 -17.80 13.57 23.94
CA LEU A 773 -18.08 12.16 24.22
C LEU A 773 -18.01 11.40 22.89
N SER A 774 -16.83 10.87 22.60
CA SER A 774 -16.51 10.35 21.27
C SER A 774 -15.73 9.05 21.33
N ASP A 775 -16.02 8.17 20.38
CA ASP A 775 -15.33 6.93 20.14
C ASP A 775 -14.06 7.13 19.29
N ALA A 776 -13.54 8.35 19.11
CA ALA A 776 -12.18 8.53 18.59
C ALA A 776 -11.10 8.07 19.61
N ASN A 777 -10.02 8.84 19.73
CA ASN A 777 -9.03 8.65 20.80
C ASN A 777 -8.49 9.99 21.30
N SER A 778 -7.96 9.99 22.52
CA SER A 778 -7.56 11.23 23.20
C SER A 778 -6.42 11.97 22.50
N VAL A 779 -5.47 11.26 21.86
CA VAL A 779 -4.37 11.92 21.13
C VAL A 779 -4.90 12.64 19.88
N PHE A 780 -5.84 12.02 19.16
CA PHE A 780 -6.41 12.60 17.94
C PHE A 780 -7.21 13.86 18.26
N ILE A 781 -8.19 13.74 19.16
CA ILE A 781 -9.06 14.86 19.56
C ILE A 781 -8.21 16.02 20.08
N ASN A 782 -7.27 15.76 21.00
CA ASN A 782 -6.49 16.83 21.63
C ASN A 782 -5.61 17.60 20.64
N HIS A 783 -4.98 16.91 19.68
CA HIS A 783 -4.11 17.57 18.69
C HIS A 783 -4.90 18.27 17.59
N MET A 784 -6.07 17.74 17.21
CA MET A 784 -6.97 18.44 16.28
C MET A 784 -7.57 19.70 16.94
N LEU A 785 -8.04 19.63 18.19
CA LEU A 785 -8.49 20.81 18.93
C LEU A 785 -7.38 21.86 19.10
N ALA A 786 -6.12 21.42 19.27
CA ALA A 786 -4.98 22.32 19.34
C ALA A 786 -4.73 23.03 18.00
N GLY A 787 -4.83 22.30 16.88
CA GLY A 787 -4.78 22.85 15.53
C GLY A 787 -5.88 23.89 15.27
N ALA A 788 -7.11 23.60 15.71
CA ALA A 788 -8.26 24.50 15.65
C ALA A 788 -8.19 25.68 16.64
N LYS A 789 -7.21 25.70 17.55
CA LYS A 789 -7.11 26.65 18.68
C LYS A 789 -8.36 26.63 19.58
N ALA A 790 -9.00 25.47 19.71
CA ALA A 790 -10.25 25.28 20.44
C ALA A 790 -10.09 24.49 21.75
N SER A 791 -8.88 24.01 22.09
CA SER A 791 -8.64 23.21 23.30
C SER A 791 -9.10 23.89 24.58
N GLY A 792 -9.00 25.22 24.67
CA GLY A 792 -9.43 25.98 25.85
C GLY A 792 -10.95 26.10 26.01
N TYR A 793 -11.73 25.74 24.99
CA TYR A 793 -13.19 25.85 25.00
C TYR A 793 -13.89 24.56 25.45
N VAL A 794 -13.17 23.44 25.45
CA VAL A 794 -13.67 22.13 25.86
C VAL A 794 -13.26 21.86 27.30
N SER A 795 -14.24 21.54 28.14
CA SER A 795 -14.07 21.32 29.57
C SER A 795 -13.58 19.91 29.90
N ASP A 796 -13.95 18.92 29.09
CA ASP A 796 -13.61 17.51 29.32
C ASP A 796 -13.73 16.69 28.01
N VAL A 797 -12.95 15.61 27.90
CA VAL A 797 -12.96 14.70 26.75
C VAL A 797 -13.06 13.26 27.25
N VAL A 798 -14.22 12.65 27.04
CA VAL A 798 -14.50 11.24 27.36
C VAL A 798 -14.38 10.42 26.07
N THR A 799 -13.29 9.66 25.97
CA THR A 799 -12.91 8.90 24.77
C THR A 799 -11.95 7.77 25.12
N ASN A 800 -11.52 6.98 24.15
CA ASN A 800 -10.49 5.98 24.36
C ASN A 800 -9.13 6.64 24.67
N PRO A 801 -8.52 6.36 25.84
CA PRO A 801 -7.22 6.92 26.18
C PRO A 801 -6.15 6.41 25.22
N ALA A 802 -5.35 7.32 24.69
CA ALA A 802 -4.20 7.00 23.85
C ALA A 802 -2.91 7.65 24.39
N GLY A 803 -1.79 6.97 24.19
CA GLY A 803 -0.49 7.40 24.67
C GLY A 803 0.67 6.93 23.80
N PHE A 804 1.76 7.67 23.85
CA PHE A 804 3.00 7.30 23.17
C PHE A 804 3.87 6.44 24.09
N GLU A 805 4.02 5.17 23.74
CA GLU A 805 4.90 4.24 24.43
C GLU A 805 6.29 4.24 23.81
N ARG A 806 7.33 4.17 24.64
CA ARG A 806 8.68 3.88 24.17
C ARG A 806 8.76 2.40 23.80
N VAL A 807 9.21 2.13 22.59
CA VAL A 807 9.58 0.76 22.21
C VAL A 807 10.94 0.46 22.84
N ASP A 808 10.92 -0.02 24.09
CA ASP A 808 12.14 -0.44 24.79
C ASP A 808 12.67 -1.73 24.13
N GLN A 809 13.89 -1.68 23.62
CA GLN A 809 14.64 -2.89 23.28
C GLN A 809 14.91 -3.62 24.60
N GLY A 810 14.36 -4.83 24.75
CA GLY A 810 14.30 -5.58 26.00
C GLY A 810 15.47 -5.36 26.98
N SER A 811 15.11 -5.03 28.21
CA SER A 811 16.00 -4.90 29.35
C SER A 811 16.66 -6.24 29.69
N SER A 812 17.85 -6.47 29.17
CA SER A 812 18.89 -7.21 29.90
C SER A 812 20.26 -6.75 29.39
N ALA A 813 21.02 -6.15 30.30
CA ALA A 813 22.36 -5.67 30.06
C ALA A 813 23.30 -6.86 29.90
N GLU A 814 23.58 -7.27 28.66
CA GLU A 814 24.79 -7.99 28.20
C GLU A 814 24.62 -8.44 26.75
N ALA A 815 24.90 -7.57 25.76
CA ALA A 815 25.11 -7.99 24.37
C ALA A 815 25.74 -6.89 23.50
N ALA A 816 26.98 -6.49 23.80
CA ALA A 816 27.82 -5.84 22.80
C ALA A 816 28.42 -6.92 21.88
N SER A 817 27.74 -7.19 20.76
CA SER A 817 28.31 -7.58 19.45
C SER A 817 27.35 -8.47 18.64
N SER A 818 27.27 -8.16 17.34
CA SER A 818 26.60 -8.84 16.23
C SER A 818 25.17 -8.39 15.83
N SER A 819 25.09 -7.92 14.58
CA SER A 819 23.91 -7.66 13.72
C SER A 819 23.19 -6.31 13.87
N ALA A 820 23.71 -5.29 13.16
CA ALA A 820 23.17 -3.92 13.05
C ALA A 820 21.85 -3.77 12.22
N ALA A 821 21.08 -4.84 12.01
CA ALA A 821 19.88 -4.82 11.17
C ALA A 821 18.53 -4.85 11.93
N LEU A 822 18.55 -4.93 13.28
CA LEU A 822 17.35 -4.93 14.12
C LEU A 822 17.38 -3.89 15.26
N GLN A 823 18.39 -3.01 15.30
CA GLN A 823 18.72 -2.19 16.48
C GLN A 823 18.38 -0.69 16.39
N ARG A 824 17.64 -0.21 15.38
CA ARG A 824 17.37 1.25 15.20
C ARG A 824 15.89 1.63 15.00
N LEU A 825 14.99 1.08 15.81
CA LEU A 825 13.66 1.67 16.00
C LEU A 825 13.55 2.19 17.44
N ALA A 826 14.35 3.21 17.77
CA ALA A 826 14.05 4.07 18.91
C ALA A 826 12.97 5.07 18.45
N GLY A 827 11.71 4.64 18.49
CA GLY A 827 10.55 5.43 18.10
C GLY A 827 9.43 5.29 19.11
N HIS A 828 8.58 6.32 19.23
CA HIS A 828 7.40 6.29 20.09
C HIS A 828 6.21 5.70 19.33
N ARG A 829 5.59 4.65 19.86
CA ARG A 829 4.38 4.04 19.29
C ARG A 829 3.13 4.63 19.92
N LEU A 830 2.19 5.09 19.12
CA LEU A 830 0.87 5.49 19.62
C LEU A 830 0.03 4.24 19.88
N VAL A 831 -0.43 4.08 21.12
CA VAL A 831 -1.28 2.98 21.54
C VAL A 831 -2.57 3.55 22.12
N VAL A 832 -3.70 3.03 21.67
CA VAL A 832 -5.06 3.32 22.11
C VAL A 832 -5.53 2.19 23.03
N ALA A 833 -6.08 2.52 24.18
CA ALA A 833 -6.68 1.57 25.10
C ALA A 833 -8.20 1.80 25.17
N PRO A 834 -9.01 0.76 25.41
CA PRO A 834 -10.45 0.93 25.60
C PRO A 834 -10.73 1.77 26.85
N HIS A 835 -11.76 2.64 26.79
CA HIS A 835 -12.20 3.46 27.93
C HIS A 835 -12.69 2.58 29.08
N PHE A 836 -13.49 1.54 28.79
CA PHE A 836 -13.92 0.56 29.78
C PHE A 836 -12.99 -0.66 29.82
N ARG A 837 -12.38 -0.94 30.99
CA ARG A 837 -11.59 -2.16 31.26
C ARG A 837 -12.37 -3.12 32.16
N GLY A 838 -13.28 -3.91 31.60
CA GLY A 838 -14.04 -4.93 32.36
C GLY A 838 -15.12 -4.38 33.29
N SER A 839 -15.53 -5.15 34.31
CA SER A 839 -16.58 -4.77 35.27
C SER A 839 -16.13 -3.60 36.13
N GLU A 840 -16.64 -2.40 35.88
CA GLU A 840 -16.26 -1.22 36.64
C GLU A 840 -16.72 -1.26 38.10
N PRO A 841 -15.91 -0.74 39.05
CA PRO A 841 -16.33 -0.59 40.44
C PRO A 841 -17.51 0.39 40.55
N GLY A 842 -18.66 -0.07 41.06
CA GLY A 842 -19.80 0.79 41.42
C GLY A 842 -20.97 0.82 40.43
N VAL A 843 -20.87 0.13 39.29
CA VAL A 843 -22.01 -0.14 38.39
C VAL A 843 -22.52 -1.55 38.68
N VAL A 844 -23.61 -1.67 39.43
CA VAL A 844 -24.26 -2.97 39.68
C VAL A 844 -25.15 -3.28 38.48
N LEU A 845 -24.74 -4.26 37.67
CA LEU A 845 -25.61 -4.86 36.66
C LEU A 845 -26.84 -5.46 37.34
N PRO A 846 -28.04 -5.37 36.75
CA PRO A 846 -29.17 -6.16 37.25
C PRO A 846 -28.73 -7.63 37.21
N ALA A 847 -28.64 -8.24 38.39
CA ALA A 847 -28.28 -9.64 38.52
C ALA A 847 -29.19 -10.44 37.60
N CYS A 848 -28.62 -11.33 36.78
CA CYS A 848 -29.40 -12.40 36.18
C CYS A 848 -30.20 -13.05 37.31
N GLY A 849 -31.53 -13.08 37.19
CA GLY A 849 -32.40 -13.63 38.22
C GLY A 849 -31.83 -14.96 38.70
N ALA A 850 -31.44 -15.00 39.97
CA ALA A 850 -30.72 -16.13 40.55
C ALA A 850 -31.52 -17.42 40.31
N GLY A 851 -30.93 -18.38 39.58
CA GLY A 851 -31.50 -19.71 39.47
C GLY A 851 -31.03 -20.62 38.33
N ALA A 852 -30.40 -20.13 37.25
CA ALA A 852 -30.22 -20.99 36.06
C ALA A 852 -28.92 -20.86 35.25
N CYS A 853 -27.91 -20.09 35.67
CA CYS A 853 -26.63 -20.04 34.95
C CYS A 853 -25.46 -20.51 35.83
N GLY A 854 -25.01 -21.74 35.59
CA GLY A 854 -23.73 -22.23 36.10
C GLY A 854 -22.58 -21.83 35.16
N ALA A 855 -21.43 -21.48 35.74
CA ALA A 855 -20.03 -21.46 35.25
C ALA A 855 -19.67 -21.18 33.76
N ALA A 856 -20.60 -20.77 32.89
CA ALA A 856 -20.40 -20.64 31.45
C ALA A 856 -20.53 -19.18 30.94
N CYS A 857 -20.56 -18.19 31.83
CA CYS A 857 -20.76 -16.78 31.45
C CYS A 857 -19.47 -15.93 31.40
N GLU A 858 -18.28 -16.54 31.42
CA GLU A 858 -17.01 -15.80 31.41
C GLU A 858 -16.42 -15.56 30.01
N SER A 859 -17.06 -16.01 28.92
CA SER A 859 -16.42 -16.03 27.59
C SER A 859 -17.05 -15.16 26.49
N ASP A 860 -18.06 -14.34 26.77
CA ASP A 860 -18.70 -13.53 25.73
C ASP A 860 -18.21 -12.07 25.75
N HIS A 861 -16.99 -11.84 25.23
CA HIS A 861 -16.40 -10.50 25.06
C HIS A 861 -17.07 -9.66 23.95
N SER A 862 -18.14 -10.16 23.32
CA SER A 862 -18.89 -9.46 22.27
C SER A 862 -19.96 -8.50 22.82
N HIS A 863 -20.16 -8.49 24.14
CA HIS A 863 -21.06 -7.58 24.84
C HIS A 863 -20.26 -6.60 25.71
N CYS A 864 -20.64 -5.33 25.72
CA CYS A 864 -20.03 -4.39 26.66
C CYS A 864 -20.23 -4.91 28.09
N GLY A 865 -19.25 -4.71 28.97
CA GLY A 865 -19.25 -5.21 30.36
C GLY A 865 -20.41 -4.70 31.23
N HIS A 866 -21.36 -3.96 30.65
CA HIS A 866 -22.57 -3.46 31.29
C HIS A 866 -23.88 -3.84 30.53
N GLY A 867 -23.87 -4.78 29.59
CA GLY A 867 -25.08 -5.39 29.02
C GLY A 867 -25.84 -4.58 27.95
N CYS A 868 -25.23 -3.54 27.38
CA CYS A 868 -25.79 -2.79 26.25
C CYS A 868 -25.52 -3.50 24.91
N ALA A 869 -26.59 -3.78 24.15
CA ALA A 869 -26.50 -4.43 22.84
C ALA A 869 -26.20 -3.48 21.67
N ARG A 870 -26.03 -2.17 21.94
CA ARG A 870 -25.93 -1.11 20.90
C ARG A 870 -24.58 -0.41 20.83
N CYS A 871 -23.75 -0.51 21.88
CA CYS A 871 -22.46 0.17 21.94
C CYS A 871 -21.31 -0.82 21.82
N PRO A 872 -20.17 -0.39 21.24
CA PRO A 872 -18.99 -1.21 21.20
C PRO A 872 -18.44 -1.42 22.62
N GLY A 873 -17.76 -2.55 22.83
CA GLY A 873 -17.27 -2.97 24.15
C GLY A 873 -16.30 -1.99 24.83
N ASN A 874 -15.76 -1.00 24.10
CA ASN A 874 -14.80 -0.03 24.62
C ASN A 874 -15.42 1.28 25.14
N LEU A 875 -16.54 1.77 24.61
CA LEU A 875 -17.19 3.03 25.03
C LEU A 875 -18.72 2.98 24.78
N CYS A 876 -19.51 3.07 25.84
CA CYS A 876 -20.94 3.33 25.81
C CYS A 876 -21.28 4.78 26.15
N LYS A 877 -21.66 5.55 25.13
CA LYS A 877 -22.07 6.95 25.29
C LYS A 877 -23.32 7.10 26.18
N GLY A 878 -24.27 6.17 26.12
CA GLY A 878 -25.47 6.19 26.97
C GLY A 878 -25.20 6.04 28.46
N LEU A 879 -24.21 5.21 28.84
CA LEU A 879 -23.80 5.05 30.23
C LEU A 879 -23.20 6.35 30.78
N GLU A 880 -22.38 7.05 29.99
CA GLU A 880 -21.78 8.34 30.36
C GLU A 880 -22.84 9.46 30.49
N VAL A 881 -23.84 9.49 29.60
CA VAL A 881 -24.99 10.40 29.75
C VAL A 881 -25.72 10.13 31.07
N GLN A 882 -25.98 8.86 31.41
CA GLN A 882 -26.64 8.50 32.66
C GLN A 882 -25.80 8.82 33.90
N ARG A 883 -24.46 8.70 33.84
CA ARG A 883 -23.56 9.16 34.90
C ARG A 883 -23.71 10.65 35.16
N LEU A 884 -23.77 11.45 34.10
CA LEU A 884 -23.96 12.90 34.21
C LEU A 884 -25.33 13.24 34.80
N GLN A 885 -26.39 12.57 34.37
CA GLN A 885 -27.71 12.70 34.99
C GLN A 885 -27.69 12.34 36.48
N HIS A 886 -27.02 11.22 36.85
CA HIS A 886 -26.94 10.76 38.24
C HIS A 886 -26.14 11.70 39.14
N SER A 887 -25.11 12.37 38.60
CA SER A 887 -24.34 13.38 39.32
C SER A 887 -25.21 14.56 39.79
N ASN A 888 -26.36 14.78 39.14
CA ASN A 888 -27.26 15.91 39.37
C ASN A 888 -26.53 17.26 39.37
N ARG A 889 -25.46 17.39 38.59
CA ARG A 889 -24.66 18.62 38.44
C ARG A 889 -25.30 19.61 37.47
N TYR A 890 -26.05 19.10 36.49
CA TYR A 890 -26.64 19.87 35.40
C TYR A 890 -28.16 19.72 35.41
N ALA A 891 -28.88 20.81 35.17
CA ALA A 891 -30.35 20.77 35.06
C ALA A 891 -30.82 20.19 33.72
N HIS A 892 -30.07 20.44 32.65
CA HIS A 892 -30.35 19.97 31.29
C HIS A 892 -29.08 19.50 30.59
N ILE A 893 -29.20 18.43 29.80
CA ILE A 893 -28.17 17.93 28.90
C ILE A 893 -28.59 18.22 27.46
N ILE A 894 -27.67 18.80 26.68
CA ILE A 894 -27.81 18.94 25.23
C ILE A 894 -26.82 17.96 24.62
N TYR A 895 -27.27 17.04 23.78
CA TYR A 895 -26.41 16.08 23.08
C TYR A 895 -26.39 16.35 21.58
N CYS A 896 -25.21 16.49 20.99
CA CYS A 896 -24.99 16.65 19.56
C CYS A 896 -24.34 15.40 18.98
N GLY A 897 -24.91 14.84 17.92
CA GLY A 897 -24.35 13.66 17.25
C GLY A 897 -24.98 13.37 15.89
N ASP A 898 -24.42 12.38 15.19
CA ASP A 898 -24.82 11.99 13.84
C ASP A 898 -24.92 10.47 13.66
N GLY A 899 -24.10 9.70 14.38
CA GLY A 899 -23.82 8.30 14.08
C GLY A 899 -24.75 7.27 14.73
N ALA A 900 -24.63 6.01 14.29
CA ALA A 900 -25.39 4.89 14.88
C ALA A 900 -24.96 4.60 16.33
N ASN A 901 -23.70 4.89 16.66
CA ASN A 901 -23.10 4.85 18.00
C ASN A 901 -23.72 5.89 18.97
N ASP A 902 -24.33 6.97 18.46
CA ASP A 902 -24.99 8.01 19.27
C ASP A 902 -26.42 7.65 19.70
N VAL A 903 -27.03 6.64 19.09
CA VAL A 903 -28.41 6.22 19.43
C VAL A 903 -28.52 5.84 20.91
N CYS A 904 -27.47 5.25 21.49
CA CYS A 904 -27.48 4.92 22.91
C CYS A 904 -27.46 6.16 23.81
N ALA A 905 -26.77 7.23 23.42
CA ALA A 905 -26.80 8.50 24.13
C ALA A 905 -28.19 9.14 24.02
N ALA A 906 -28.76 9.17 22.82
CA ALA A 906 -30.10 9.69 22.57
C ALA A 906 -31.18 9.02 23.44
N LEU A 907 -31.14 7.69 23.59
CA LEU A 907 -32.09 6.93 24.41
C LEU A 907 -31.90 7.14 25.92
N ALA A 908 -30.71 7.54 26.35
CA ALA A 908 -30.38 7.83 27.74
C ALA A 908 -30.87 9.21 28.19
N LEU A 909 -31.11 10.14 27.26
CA LEU A 909 -31.60 11.48 27.58
C LEU A 909 -33.01 11.46 28.19
N GLY A 910 -33.25 12.40 29.12
CA GLY A 910 -34.53 12.62 29.77
C GLY A 910 -35.46 13.54 28.97
N ALA A 911 -36.71 13.69 29.43
CA ALA A 911 -37.71 14.51 28.74
C ALA A 911 -37.42 16.02 28.73
N ASN A 912 -36.56 16.48 29.65
CA ASN A 912 -36.14 17.88 29.74
C ASN A 912 -34.81 18.15 29.04
N ASP A 913 -34.22 17.13 28.42
CA ASP A 913 -32.96 17.23 27.68
C ASP A 913 -33.22 17.50 26.20
N VAL A 914 -32.17 17.88 25.46
CA VAL A 914 -32.24 18.18 24.02
C VAL A 914 -31.28 17.28 23.25
N LEU A 915 -31.76 16.74 22.13
CA LEU A 915 -30.98 16.00 21.15
C LEU A 915 -30.88 16.80 19.85
N LEU A 916 -29.65 17.08 19.42
CA LEU A 916 -29.32 17.69 18.14
C LEU A 916 -28.77 16.62 17.19
N ALA A 917 -29.65 16.07 16.34
CA ALA A 917 -29.33 14.97 15.44
C ALA A 917 -29.02 15.44 14.01
N ARG A 918 -27.90 15.02 13.43
CA ARG A 918 -27.54 15.40 12.05
C ARG A 918 -28.49 14.77 11.03
N ALA A 919 -29.11 15.58 10.20
CA ALA A 919 -29.98 15.13 9.12
C ALA A 919 -29.21 14.28 8.10
N GLY A 920 -29.87 13.28 7.53
CA GLY A 920 -29.27 12.36 6.57
C GLY A 920 -28.29 11.34 7.16
N HIS A 921 -28.08 11.33 8.48
CA HIS A 921 -27.17 10.41 9.16
C HIS A 921 -27.93 9.34 9.99
N PRO A 922 -27.27 8.23 10.40
CA PRO A 922 -27.94 7.09 11.03
C PRO A 922 -28.74 7.43 12.29
N LEU A 923 -28.30 8.39 13.11
CA LEU A 923 -29.04 8.82 14.29
C LEU A 923 -30.40 9.43 13.94
N ALA A 924 -30.44 10.33 12.95
CA ALA A 924 -31.68 10.96 12.50
C ALA A 924 -32.64 9.93 11.86
N ALA A 925 -32.10 8.97 11.10
CA ALA A 925 -32.87 7.87 10.55
C ALA A 925 -33.52 7.03 11.66
N TYR A 926 -32.79 6.70 12.73
CA TYR A 926 -33.32 5.99 13.88
C TYR A 926 -34.45 6.77 14.57
N VAL A 927 -34.28 8.08 14.77
CA VAL A 927 -35.32 8.92 15.41
C VAL A 927 -36.61 8.90 14.58
N ALA A 928 -36.51 9.06 13.26
CA ALA A 928 -37.66 9.02 12.36
C ALA A 928 -38.35 7.64 12.35
N GLU A 929 -37.56 6.56 12.35
CA GLU A 929 -38.10 5.20 12.42
C GLU A 929 -38.78 4.93 13.78
N ALA A 930 -38.17 5.34 14.89
CA ALA A 930 -38.76 5.18 16.22
C ALA A 930 -40.11 5.91 16.33
N GLN A 931 -40.24 7.11 15.78
CA GLN A 931 -41.50 7.86 15.78
C GLN A 931 -42.62 7.15 15.02
N SER A 932 -42.29 6.37 13.98
CA SER A 932 -43.27 5.63 13.16
C SER A 932 -43.47 4.19 13.62
N ASN A 933 -42.55 3.63 14.40
CA ASN A 933 -42.57 2.26 14.87
C ASN A 933 -42.55 2.19 16.42
N PRO A 934 -43.72 1.98 17.05
CA PRO A 934 -43.82 1.87 18.51
C PRO A 934 -43.05 0.69 19.12
N ALA A 935 -42.65 -0.30 18.31
CA ALA A 935 -41.85 -1.43 18.78
C ALA A 935 -40.37 -1.04 19.05
N LEU A 936 -39.91 0.09 18.52
CA LEU A 936 -38.57 0.60 18.78
C LEU A 936 -38.52 1.43 20.07
N PRO A 937 -37.39 1.40 20.80
CA PRO A 937 -37.16 2.31 21.93
C PRO A 937 -37.25 3.78 21.51
N GLN A 938 -38.07 4.53 22.23
CA GLN A 938 -38.37 5.94 21.94
C GLN A 938 -37.34 6.88 22.59
N VAL A 939 -37.00 7.95 21.89
CA VAL A 939 -36.20 9.06 22.43
C VAL A 939 -37.14 9.98 23.23
N SER A 940 -36.85 10.17 24.52
CA SER A 940 -37.68 11.02 25.38
C SER A 940 -37.36 12.52 25.27
N ALA A 941 -36.14 12.85 24.86
CA ALA A 941 -35.66 14.23 24.74
C ALA A 941 -36.38 15.00 23.63
N GLN A 942 -36.32 16.34 23.74
CA GLN A 942 -36.70 17.21 22.64
C GLN A 942 -35.68 17.07 21.51
N VAL A 943 -36.14 16.87 20.27
CA VAL A 943 -35.25 16.65 19.13
C VAL A 943 -35.27 17.84 18.18
N ALA A 944 -34.09 18.30 17.79
CA ALA A 944 -33.90 19.20 16.67
C ALA A 944 -32.89 18.61 15.69
N PHE A 945 -33.06 18.93 14.41
CA PHE A 945 -32.21 18.43 13.33
C PHE A 945 -31.35 19.54 12.75
N TRP A 946 -30.15 19.19 12.31
CA TRP A 946 -29.19 20.11 11.68
C TRP A 946 -28.49 19.40 10.51
N SER A 947 -28.09 20.15 9.49
CA SER A 947 -27.43 19.60 8.29
C SER A 947 -26.05 20.22 8.08
N THR A 948 -25.86 21.47 8.50
CA THR A 948 -24.60 22.21 8.40
C THR A 948 -24.13 22.70 9.77
N HIS A 949 -22.84 23.04 9.87
CA HIS A 949 -22.25 23.55 11.12
C HIS A 949 -22.84 24.90 11.54
N GLU A 950 -23.29 25.72 10.57
CA GLU A 950 -24.00 26.98 10.83
C GLU A 950 -25.38 26.72 11.45
N GLU A 951 -26.11 25.71 10.96
CA GLU A 951 -27.39 25.31 11.55
C GLU A 951 -27.21 24.76 12.96
N LEU A 952 -26.15 23.95 13.19
CA LEU A 952 -25.83 23.46 14.52
C LEU A 952 -25.52 24.61 15.49
N LEU A 953 -24.67 25.56 15.08
CA LEU A 953 -24.38 26.78 15.83
C LEU A 953 -25.67 27.56 16.15
N ALA A 954 -26.55 27.75 15.16
CA ALA A 954 -27.81 28.47 15.34
C ALA A 954 -28.76 27.74 16.32
N CYS A 955 -28.86 26.41 16.23
CA CYS A 955 -29.66 25.59 17.15
C CYS A 955 -29.14 25.74 18.58
N VAL A 956 -27.83 25.57 18.79
CA VAL A 956 -27.22 25.71 20.12
C VAL A 956 -27.47 27.11 20.66
N ARG A 957 -27.21 28.15 19.86
CA ARG A 957 -27.43 29.56 20.22
C ARG A 957 -28.87 29.82 20.70
N GLN A 958 -29.85 29.30 19.98
CA GLN A 958 -31.27 29.43 20.33
C GLN A 958 -31.62 28.70 21.63
N ILE A 959 -31.06 27.52 21.87
CA ILE A 959 -31.35 26.72 23.08
C ILE A 959 -30.72 27.33 24.33
N VAL A 960 -29.50 27.85 24.20
CA VAL A 960 -28.74 28.38 25.33
C VAL A 960 -29.03 29.86 25.63
N ASP A 961 -29.80 30.54 24.77
CA ASP A 961 -30.21 31.95 24.89
C ASP A 961 -29.00 32.91 24.96
N VAL A 962 -28.04 32.73 24.03
CA VAL A 962 -26.76 33.48 23.95
C VAL A 962 -26.66 34.30 22.67
#